data_AF-A0A7J5UXP1-F1
#
_entry.id   AF-A0A7J5UXP1-F1
#
_cell.length_a   1.000
_cell.length_b   1.000
_cell.length_c   1.000
_cell.angle_alpha   90.00
_cell.angle_beta   90.00
_cell.angle_gamma   90.00
#
_symmetry.space_group_name_H-M   'P 1'
#
loop_
_entity.id
_entity.type
_entity.pdbx_description
1 polymer ?
#
loop_
_entity_poly.entity_id
_entity_poly.type
_entity_poly.pdbx_seq_one_letter_code
_entity_poly.pdbx_strand_id
1 'polypeptide(L)'
;MWTLLVRIILRNRLAVLIIIGLITIFMGWRGSKVQMSYEFARMLPADDTVNVVYDRFKETFGQDGSVMFVGVQDENIFELLHFSKWNELTEKVRNIEGVDEVVSITRMYTLQRNDSLKKFDFKPLIEVFPTTQAELDSIKQQIYSLPFYDGILFNKETNVNMMMITLDRQVLNTKNRISLVHTIKDTLDAYTAEFQVPLHYSGLPYIRTITSQKVQHELILFVFLSLVIAFLILYVFFRSAGNVSFIILIVVISVIFMFGILGLLGYKITVLTGILPPLMIVIGVENSIFLLNKYYSEFFLHGNKVKALARVIRSIGSANFFTNATTAAGFASFIITGNEMLVEFGIVASLTILIAYIVSLLMIPIIFSYLPEPKPKHYQHFEKGNVNKILKGITYVVVNHRSVVYITTILLVLGGAFGVTLLKTTGNVVDDISHKEQMYKDLMFFEKHFNGVMPFEFSIDTHKKKGILRASTIQKIDQLQDTLALYPQMSKALSVVELVKFSKQAFFNGDPSFYSLPNNQERNFILSYIPDFKSDKKTIMNSFVDTSLQIARVSVQLANVSTKQIDSIEQSLNPKIAAIFPPEDYTVTNTGTSVVFLKGTNYLVNNLISSLLLALAIIALLMALTFSSFKMIVISMIPNLIPQLLTAAMMGYAGISIKPSTILIFSIALGISVDNTIHFLSRYRQQLLLNNWKIHESVIAALQETGFSMIYSAVVLFFGFAIFILSSFGGTQALGYLVSFTLLIAMLSNLFLLPSLLLTLDRWSTTKSFKEPLLEILDEEYDIDLDELQIEETKNK
;
A
#
# COMPACT_ATOMS: atom_id res chain seq x y z
N MET A 1 -32.83 23.34 -11.21
CA MET A 1 -32.12 22.98 -9.94
C MET A 1 -30.92 23.90 -9.67
N TRP A 2 -29.99 24.06 -10.61
CA TRP A 2 -28.77 24.88 -10.45
C TRP A 2 -29.03 26.36 -10.15
N THR A 3 -30.07 26.95 -10.74
CA THR A 3 -30.51 28.33 -10.48
C THR A 3 -30.93 28.57 -9.02
N LEU A 4 -31.54 27.56 -8.38
CA LEU A 4 -31.92 27.59 -6.97
C LEU A 4 -30.67 27.50 -6.07
N LEU A 5 -29.70 26.63 -6.43
CA LEU A 5 -28.39 26.55 -5.76
C LEU A 5 -27.63 27.87 -5.83
N VAL A 6 -27.56 28.52 -6.99
CA VAL A 6 -26.95 29.86 -7.15
C VAL A 6 -27.57 30.86 -6.17
N ARG A 7 -28.91 30.90 -6.08
CA ARG A 7 -29.62 31.83 -5.20
C ARG A 7 -29.32 31.57 -3.73
N ILE A 8 -29.28 30.30 -3.30
CA ILE A 8 -28.95 29.93 -1.92
C ILE A 8 -27.51 30.31 -1.57
N ILE A 9 -26.55 29.94 -2.41
CA ILE A 9 -25.12 30.15 -2.19
C ILE A 9 -24.78 31.65 -2.14
N LEU A 10 -25.25 32.42 -3.14
CA LEU A 10 -24.89 33.84 -3.26
C LEU A 10 -25.69 34.76 -2.33
N ARG A 11 -26.87 34.35 -1.84
CA ARG A 11 -27.66 35.14 -0.87
C ARG A 11 -27.23 34.90 0.57
N ASN A 12 -26.86 33.67 0.93
CA ASN A 12 -26.56 33.26 2.30
C ASN A 12 -25.06 33.01 2.55
N ARG A 13 -24.18 33.77 1.88
CA ARG A 13 -22.72 33.60 1.85
C ARG A 13 -22.09 33.38 3.24
N LEU A 14 -22.42 34.26 4.19
CA LEU A 14 -21.85 34.23 5.53
C LEU A 14 -22.34 33.03 6.35
N ALA A 15 -23.62 32.67 6.23
CA ALA A 15 -24.16 31.48 6.89
C ALA A 15 -23.52 30.19 6.37
N VAL A 16 -23.31 30.07 5.04
CA VAL A 16 -22.65 28.92 4.44
C VAL A 16 -21.19 28.80 4.93
N LEU A 17 -20.45 29.90 5.00
CA LEU A 17 -19.08 29.88 5.54
C LEU A 17 -19.02 29.49 7.02
N ILE A 18 -19.97 29.96 7.84
CA ILE A 18 -20.05 29.56 9.25
C ILE A 18 -20.33 28.07 9.38
N ILE A 19 -21.28 27.53 8.61
CA ILE A 19 -21.62 26.11 8.64
C ILE A 19 -20.41 25.26 8.23
N ILE A 20 -19.75 25.61 7.12
CA ILE A 20 -18.53 24.91 6.68
C ILE A 20 -17.45 25.01 7.76
N GLY A 21 -17.25 26.18 8.37
CA GLY A 21 -16.29 26.38 9.46
C GLY A 21 -16.57 25.50 10.67
N LEU A 22 -17.82 25.44 11.15
CA LEU A 22 -18.22 24.61 12.28
C LEU A 22 -18.03 23.11 11.99
N ILE A 23 -18.43 22.65 10.80
CA ILE A 23 -18.22 21.25 10.40
C ILE A 23 -16.72 20.96 10.27
N THR A 24 -15.93 21.89 9.75
CA THR A 24 -14.46 21.74 9.64
C THR A 24 -13.82 21.60 11.02
N ILE A 25 -14.24 22.40 12.01
CA ILE A 25 -13.74 22.28 13.40
C ILE A 25 -14.12 20.92 13.99
N PHE A 26 -15.36 20.48 13.81
CA PHE A 26 -15.80 19.16 14.27
C PHE A 26 -15.01 18.02 13.61
N MET A 27 -14.82 18.08 12.28
CA MET A 27 -14.04 17.10 11.53
C MET A 27 -12.57 17.12 11.94
N GLY A 28 -11.98 18.29 12.18
CA GLY A 28 -10.62 18.43 12.70
C GLY A 28 -10.46 17.80 14.09
N TRP A 29 -11.45 17.98 14.98
CA TRP A 29 -11.44 17.34 16.30
C TRP A 29 -11.60 15.81 16.25
N ARG A 30 -12.39 15.28 15.29
CA ARG A 30 -12.43 13.83 15.05
C ARG A 30 -11.13 13.34 14.41
N GLY A 31 -10.58 14.10 13.48
CA GLY A 31 -9.34 13.80 12.79
C GLY A 31 -8.12 13.75 13.72
N SER A 32 -8.07 14.60 14.75
CA SER A 32 -6.98 14.58 15.73
C SER A 32 -6.97 13.32 16.60
N LYS A 33 -8.02 12.49 16.56
CA LYS A 33 -8.12 11.22 17.28
C LYS A 33 -7.71 10.02 16.43
N VAL A 34 -7.41 10.22 15.15
CA VAL A 34 -6.99 9.15 14.25
C VAL A 34 -5.64 8.59 14.71
N GLN A 35 -5.55 7.26 14.77
CA GLN A 35 -4.36 6.55 15.21
C GLN A 35 -3.61 5.94 14.02
N MET A 36 -2.31 5.77 14.18
CA MET A 36 -1.50 4.95 13.25
C MET A 36 -1.81 3.47 13.48
N SER A 37 -1.84 2.70 12.39
CA SER A 37 -1.83 1.24 12.49
C SER A 37 -0.40 0.74 12.73
N TYR A 38 -0.23 -0.11 13.74
CA TYR A 38 1.04 -0.76 14.07
C TYR A 38 1.06 -2.25 13.71
N GLU A 39 -0.05 -2.76 13.15
CA GLU A 39 -0.20 -4.13 12.68
C GLU A 39 0.15 -4.23 11.20
N PHE A 40 0.58 -5.42 10.76
CA PHE A 40 0.67 -5.66 9.32
C PHE A 40 -0.73 -5.69 8.73
N ALA A 41 -0.82 -5.04 7.58
CA ALA A 41 -1.86 -5.17 6.57
C ALA A 41 -2.44 -6.60 6.45
N ARG A 42 -3.72 -6.80 6.78
CA ARG A 42 -4.45 -8.02 6.38
C ARG A 42 -4.71 -7.96 4.87
N MET A 43 -4.09 -8.87 4.12
CA MET A 43 -4.22 -8.94 2.66
C MET A 43 -5.41 -9.79 2.20
N LEU A 44 -5.84 -10.72 3.06
CA LEU A 44 -6.99 -11.58 2.84
C LEU A 44 -8.19 -11.11 3.67
N PRO A 45 -9.43 -11.37 3.22
CA PRO A 45 -10.64 -11.18 4.02
C PRO A 45 -10.56 -11.94 5.36
N ALA A 46 -11.21 -11.42 6.42
CA ALA A 46 -11.16 -12.03 7.74
C ALA A 46 -11.74 -13.46 7.79
N ASP A 47 -12.68 -13.77 6.90
CA ASP A 47 -13.35 -15.07 6.76
C ASP A 47 -12.61 -16.05 5.82
N ASP A 48 -11.53 -15.62 5.17
CA ASP A 48 -10.72 -16.48 4.31
C ASP A 48 -10.10 -17.63 5.12
N THR A 49 -10.14 -18.84 4.56
CA THR A 49 -9.69 -20.07 5.25
C THR A 49 -8.22 -19.99 5.69
N VAL A 50 -7.36 -19.31 4.92
CA VAL A 50 -5.95 -19.13 5.24
C VAL A 50 -5.78 -18.24 6.48
N ASN A 51 -6.58 -17.18 6.58
CA ASN A 51 -6.58 -16.29 7.75
C ASN A 51 -7.13 -17.01 8.98
N VAL A 52 -8.23 -17.77 8.86
CA VAL A 52 -8.81 -18.54 9.98
C VAL A 52 -7.81 -19.56 10.52
N VAL A 53 -7.12 -20.27 9.63
CA VAL A 53 -6.05 -21.22 10.01
C VAL A 53 -4.91 -20.49 10.74
N TYR A 54 -4.48 -19.34 10.22
CA TYR A 54 -3.40 -18.55 10.80
C TYR A 54 -3.78 -17.95 12.17
N ASP A 55 -5.01 -17.47 12.33
CA ASP A 55 -5.53 -16.95 13.59
C ASP A 55 -5.61 -18.07 14.65
N ARG A 56 -6.12 -19.26 14.28
CA ARG A 56 -6.11 -20.44 15.18
C ARG A 56 -4.69 -20.88 15.56
N PHE A 57 -3.76 -20.82 14.61
CA PHE A 57 -2.35 -21.11 14.87
C PHE A 57 -1.79 -20.14 15.92
N LYS A 58 -2.06 -18.83 15.78
CA LYS A 58 -1.62 -17.80 16.75
C LYS A 58 -2.28 -17.95 18.12
N GLU A 59 -3.53 -18.39 18.19
CA GLU A 59 -4.19 -18.69 19.46
C GLU A 59 -3.54 -19.87 20.18
N THR A 60 -3.10 -20.89 19.43
CA THR A 60 -2.52 -22.12 19.99
C THR A 60 -1.06 -21.95 20.41
N PHE A 61 -0.23 -21.39 19.53
CA PHE A 61 1.23 -21.30 19.73
C PHE A 61 1.71 -19.87 20.07
N GLY A 62 0.82 -18.87 19.98
CA GLY A 62 1.15 -17.47 20.10
C GLY A 62 1.45 -16.77 18.78
N GLN A 63 1.57 -15.44 18.82
CA GLN A 63 1.95 -14.65 17.63
C GLN A 63 3.33 -15.06 17.14
N ASP A 64 3.43 -15.50 15.89
CA ASP A 64 4.68 -15.60 15.16
C ASP A 64 5.28 -14.20 14.97
N GLY A 65 6.58 -14.08 15.19
CA GLY A 65 7.31 -12.82 15.01
C GLY A 65 7.17 -11.80 16.14
N SER A 66 7.03 -12.25 17.40
CA SER A 66 7.32 -11.42 18.58
C SER A 66 8.83 -11.27 18.85
N VAL A 67 9.66 -11.99 18.09
CA VAL A 67 11.11 -12.05 18.26
C VAL A 67 11.77 -11.01 17.36
N MET A 68 12.62 -10.19 17.96
CA MET A 68 13.61 -9.35 17.29
C MET A 68 14.94 -10.12 17.25
N PHE A 69 15.61 -10.09 16.10
CA PHE A 69 16.88 -10.76 15.89
C PHE A 69 18.01 -9.74 15.79
N VAL A 70 19.12 -10.00 16.49
CA VAL A 70 20.33 -9.20 16.41
C VAL A 70 21.49 -10.11 16.06
N GLY A 71 22.16 -9.83 14.95
CA GLY A 71 23.25 -10.62 14.41
C GLY A 71 24.56 -9.86 14.52
N VAL A 72 25.63 -10.56 14.86
CA VAL A 72 26.99 -10.02 14.89
C VAL A 72 27.94 -11.02 14.26
N GLN A 73 28.78 -10.55 13.33
CA GLN A 73 29.87 -11.33 12.78
C GLN A 73 31.18 -10.87 13.42
N ASP A 74 31.64 -11.63 14.41
CA ASP A 74 32.81 -11.27 15.22
C ASP A 74 33.66 -12.51 15.49
N GLU A 75 34.84 -12.54 14.90
CA GLU A 75 35.82 -13.63 15.10
C GLU A 75 36.34 -13.66 16.55
N ASN A 76 36.32 -12.52 17.22
CA ASN A 76 36.81 -12.31 18.58
C ASN A 76 35.71 -12.42 19.64
N ILE A 77 34.48 -12.83 19.27
CA ILE A 77 33.36 -12.93 20.23
C ILE A 77 33.66 -13.81 21.45
N PHE A 78 34.59 -14.77 21.29
CA PHE A 78 35.07 -15.67 22.35
C PHE A 78 36.36 -15.19 23.01
N GLU A 79 36.79 -13.95 22.78
CA GLU A 79 37.75 -13.27 23.65
C GLU A 79 37.03 -12.72 24.87
N LEU A 80 37.67 -12.81 26.04
CA LEU A 80 37.04 -12.47 27.32
C LEU A 80 36.42 -11.06 27.35
N LEU A 81 37.06 -10.07 26.73
CA LEU A 81 36.55 -8.69 26.65
C LEU A 81 35.25 -8.61 25.82
N HIS A 82 35.24 -9.19 24.63
CA HIS A 82 34.07 -9.20 23.74
C HIS A 82 32.92 -10.00 24.37
N PHE A 83 33.21 -11.19 24.90
CA PHE A 83 32.22 -12.07 25.51
C PHE A 83 31.59 -11.46 26.77
N SER A 84 32.41 -10.83 27.63
CA SER A 84 31.92 -10.12 28.82
C SER A 84 31.05 -8.93 28.46
N LYS A 85 31.43 -8.15 27.45
CA LYS A 85 30.59 -7.05 26.97
C LYS A 85 29.28 -7.54 26.38
N TRP A 86 29.31 -8.59 25.56
CA TRP A 86 28.10 -9.18 24.98
C TRP A 86 27.13 -9.68 26.05
N ASN A 87 27.66 -10.26 27.14
CA ASN A 87 26.87 -10.66 28.30
C ASN A 87 26.27 -9.46 29.07
N GLU A 88 27.08 -8.44 29.32
CA GLU A 88 26.63 -7.18 29.97
C GLU A 88 25.42 -6.60 29.22
N LEU A 89 25.51 -6.51 27.90
CA LEU A 89 24.46 -5.98 27.04
C LEU A 89 23.24 -6.90 26.98
N THR A 90 23.46 -8.23 26.94
CA THR A 90 22.38 -9.23 27.00
C THR A 90 21.53 -9.06 28.26
N GLU A 91 22.16 -8.95 29.45
CA GLU A 91 21.43 -8.77 30.71
C GLU A 91 20.80 -7.38 30.83
N LYS A 92 21.44 -6.33 30.29
CA LYS A 92 20.82 -5.00 30.20
C LYS A 92 19.54 -5.04 29.39
N VAL A 93 19.56 -5.65 28.20
CA VAL A 93 18.37 -5.77 27.33
C VAL A 93 17.27 -6.60 28.00
N ARG A 94 17.63 -7.69 28.69
CA ARG A 94 16.68 -8.55 29.40
C ARG A 94 15.91 -7.83 30.51
N ASN A 95 16.54 -6.84 31.14
CA ASN A 95 15.93 -6.06 32.21
C ASN A 95 15.10 -4.86 31.69
N ILE A 96 15.02 -4.65 30.38
CA ILE A 96 14.16 -3.62 29.79
C ILE A 96 12.69 -4.04 29.92
N GLU A 97 11.84 -3.15 30.45
CA GLU A 97 10.40 -3.36 30.53
C GLU A 97 9.80 -3.58 29.13
N GLY A 98 9.07 -4.68 28.95
CA GLY A 98 8.51 -5.11 27.66
C GLY A 98 9.38 -6.12 26.88
N VAL A 99 10.51 -6.57 27.45
CA VAL A 99 11.26 -7.74 26.99
C VAL A 99 10.89 -8.95 27.87
N ASP A 100 10.36 -10.01 27.25
CA ASP A 100 9.94 -11.23 27.95
C ASP A 100 11.13 -12.18 28.19
N GLU A 101 12.00 -12.33 27.19
CA GLU A 101 13.17 -13.21 27.26
C GLU A 101 14.23 -12.81 26.25
N VAL A 102 15.51 -13.07 26.58
CA VAL A 102 16.65 -12.88 25.67
C VAL A 102 17.43 -14.18 25.62
N VAL A 103 17.64 -14.71 24.41
CA VAL A 103 18.44 -15.91 24.18
C VAL A 103 19.65 -15.53 23.32
N SER A 104 20.84 -15.84 23.81
CA SER A 104 22.12 -15.56 23.15
C SER A 104 23.16 -16.58 23.58
N ILE A 105 24.34 -16.60 22.95
CA ILE A 105 25.45 -17.49 23.33
C ILE A 105 25.94 -17.33 24.78
N THR A 106 25.73 -16.16 25.40
CA THR A 106 26.05 -15.87 26.81
C THR A 106 24.93 -16.29 27.76
N ARG A 107 23.73 -16.52 27.23
CA ARG A 107 22.54 -16.91 27.97
C ARG A 107 21.82 -18.08 27.30
N MET A 108 22.51 -19.22 27.25
CA MET A 108 21.94 -20.48 26.79
C MET A 108 21.57 -21.38 27.95
N TYR A 109 20.71 -22.34 27.66
CA TYR A 109 20.32 -23.35 28.62
C TYR A 109 20.70 -24.74 28.13
N THR A 110 21.02 -25.62 29.08
CA THR A 110 21.26 -27.03 28.86
C THR A 110 20.29 -27.88 29.67
N LEU A 111 20.12 -29.12 29.23
CA LEU A 111 19.40 -30.14 29.99
C LEU A 111 20.42 -30.97 30.74
N GLN A 112 20.25 -31.07 32.06
CA GLN A 112 21.07 -31.95 32.89
C GLN A 112 20.20 -33.07 33.45
N ARG A 113 20.68 -34.31 33.33
CA ARG A 113 20.01 -35.48 33.89
C ARG A 113 20.09 -35.44 35.43
N ASN A 114 18.94 -35.49 36.10
CA ASN A 114 18.85 -35.62 37.55
C ASN A 114 18.32 -37.00 37.92
N ASP A 115 19.25 -37.91 38.25
CA ASP A 115 18.93 -39.32 38.55
C ASP A 115 18.14 -39.48 39.85
N SER A 116 18.31 -38.55 40.81
CA SER A 116 17.63 -38.59 42.10
C SER A 116 16.14 -38.26 41.97
N LEU A 117 15.81 -37.27 41.15
CA LEU A 117 14.43 -36.83 40.90
C LEU A 117 13.83 -37.43 39.63
N LYS A 118 14.60 -38.25 38.90
CA LYS A 118 14.25 -38.82 37.59
C LYS A 118 13.62 -37.77 36.67
N LYS A 119 14.31 -36.65 36.49
CA LYS A 119 13.86 -35.56 35.61
C LYS A 119 15.04 -34.87 34.94
N PHE A 120 14.78 -34.14 33.86
CA PHE A 120 15.75 -33.19 33.33
C PHE A 120 15.62 -31.84 34.05
N ASP A 121 16.73 -31.37 34.59
CA ASP A 121 16.83 -30.00 35.09
C ASP A 121 17.23 -29.08 33.92
N PHE A 122 16.43 -28.04 33.71
CA PHE A 122 16.73 -26.98 32.76
C PHE A 122 17.62 -25.94 33.46
N LYS A 123 18.90 -25.90 33.09
CA LYS A 123 19.90 -25.06 33.77
C LYS A 123 20.58 -24.11 32.79
N PRO A 124 20.99 -22.91 33.22
CA PRO A 124 21.89 -22.08 32.44
C PRO A 124 23.15 -22.88 32.10
N LEU A 125 23.63 -22.81 30.85
CA LEU A 125 24.90 -23.43 30.47
C LEU A 125 26.08 -22.77 31.19
N ILE A 126 25.98 -21.46 31.44
CA ILE A 126 26.96 -20.66 32.15
C ILE A 126 26.38 -20.32 33.52
N GLU A 127 26.70 -21.12 34.54
CA GLU A 127 26.29 -20.85 35.93
C GLU A 127 27.19 -19.78 36.58
N VAL A 128 28.50 -19.85 36.31
CA VAL A 128 29.51 -18.89 36.75
C VAL A 128 30.13 -18.28 35.51
N PHE A 129 30.10 -16.94 35.43
CA PHE A 129 30.66 -16.22 34.29
C PHE A 129 32.20 -16.37 34.27
N PRO A 130 32.83 -16.68 33.13
CA PRO A 130 34.27 -16.90 33.06
C PRO A 130 35.04 -15.63 33.40
N THR A 131 36.12 -15.78 34.16
CA THR A 131 37.04 -14.70 34.55
C THR A 131 38.38 -14.78 33.84
N THR A 132 38.68 -15.94 33.23
CA THR A 132 39.91 -16.17 32.46
C THR A 132 39.58 -16.70 31.06
N GLN A 133 40.51 -16.50 30.12
CA GLN A 133 40.34 -16.98 28.75
C GLN A 133 40.23 -18.52 28.69
N ALA A 134 40.98 -19.25 29.54
CA ALA A 134 40.93 -20.71 29.57
C ALA A 134 39.56 -21.27 30.02
N GLU A 135 38.90 -20.59 30.96
CA GLU A 135 37.51 -20.91 31.35
C GLU A 135 36.55 -20.66 30.19
N LEU A 136 36.70 -19.52 29.50
CA LEU A 136 35.88 -19.18 28.34
C LEU A 136 36.10 -20.15 27.16
N ASP A 137 37.33 -20.59 26.91
CA ASP A 137 37.63 -21.57 25.86
C ASP A 137 36.97 -22.93 26.16
N SER A 138 36.91 -23.31 27.44
CA SER A 138 36.19 -24.51 27.89
C SER A 138 34.67 -24.36 27.68
N ILE A 139 34.12 -23.19 28.00
CA ILE A 139 32.71 -22.88 27.72
C ILE A 139 32.45 -22.88 26.21
N LYS A 140 33.31 -22.28 25.39
CA LYS A 140 33.21 -22.28 23.92
C LYS A 140 33.07 -23.71 23.37
N GLN A 141 33.88 -24.65 23.87
CA GLN A 141 33.78 -26.06 23.48
C GLN A 141 32.41 -26.65 23.87
N GLN A 142 31.91 -26.35 25.07
CA GLN A 142 30.57 -26.77 25.49
C GLN A 142 29.47 -26.17 24.61
N ILE A 143 29.55 -24.88 24.29
CA ILE A 143 28.61 -24.18 23.40
C ILE A 143 28.55 -24.90 22.04
N TYR A 144 29.72 -25.16 21.44
CA TYR A 144 29.80 -25.83 20.13
C TYR A 144 29.47 -27.32 20.17
N SER A 145 29.46 -27.94 21.35
CA SER A 145 28.99 -29.31 21.57
C SER A 145 27.46 -29.46 21.55
N LEU A 146 26.70 -28.38 21.36
CA LEU A 146 25.23 -28.41 21.35
C LEU A 146 24.68 -28.23 19.91
N PRO A 147 24.45 -29.32 19.15
CA PRO A 147 23.83 -29.26 17.82
C PRO A 147 22.44 -28.61 17.82
N PHE A 148 21.75 -28.57 18.97
CA PHE A 148 20.47 -27.90 19.12
C PHE A 148 20.53 -26.42 18.71
N TYR A 149 21.59 -25.69 19.10
CA TYR A 149 21.72 -24.24 18.84
C TYR A 149 22.45 -23.90 17.53
N ASP A 150 23.12 -24.88 16.91
CA ASP A 150 23.88 -24.72 15.66
C ASP A 150 22.94 -24.40 14.49
N GLY A 151 23.19 -23.31 13.77
CA GLY A 151 22.31 -22.78 12.72
C GLY A 151 21.08 -22.03 13.24
N ILE A 152 21.00 -21.75 14.55
CA ILE A 152 19.91 -20.99 15.19
C ILE A 152 20.46 -19.80 15.97
N LEU A 153 21.38 -20.03 16.91
CA LEU A 153 22.02 -18.95 17.70
C LEU A 153 23.43 -18.62 17.22
N PHE A 154 24.09 -19.53 16.51
CA PHE A 154 25.41 -19.28 15.96
C PHE A 154 25.63 -20.13 14.72
N ASN A 155 26.58 -19.70 13.89
CA ASN A 155 27.07 -20.41 12.74
C ASN A 155 28.60 -20.57 12.87
N LYS A 156 29.04 -21.80 13.12
CA LYS A 156 30.45 -22.14 13.42
C LYS A 156 31.40 -21.82 12.26
N GLU A 157 30.91 -21.89 11.03
CA GLU A 157 31.74 -21.69 9.82
C GLU A 157 31.98 -20.21 9.53
N THR A 158 31.02 -19.35 9.88
CA THR A 158 31.05 -17.92 9.53
C THR A 158 31.31 -16.99 10.71
N ASN A 159 31.43 -17.53 11.94
CA ASN A 159 31.54 -16.79 13.20
C ASN A 159 30.42 -15.77 13.42
N VAL A 160 29.23 -16.06 12.87
CA VAL A 160 28.05 -15.25 13.10
C VAL A 160 27.32 -15.75 14.32
N ASN A 161 26.99 -14.83 15.24
CA ASN A 161 26.24 -15.09 16.45
C ASN A 161 24.95 -14.28 16.44
N MET A 162 23.89 -14.85 17.01
CA MET A 162 22.56 -14.28 17.05
C MET A 162 22.10 -14.13 18.50
N MET A 163 21.46 -12.99 18.77
CA MET A 163 20.64 -12.75 19.95
C MET A 163 19.17 -12.68 19.51
N MET A 164 18.33 -13.48 20.16
CA MET A 164 16.89 -13.50 19.98
C MET A 164 16.22 -12.80 21.16
N ILE A 165 15.48 -11.74 20.90
CA ILE A 165 14.85 -10.90 21.91
C ILE A 165 13.34 -11.03 21.75
N THR A 166 12.68 -11.71 22.68
CA THR A 166 11.22 -11.89 22.68
C THR A 166 10.58 -10.68 23.34
N LEU A 167 9.72 -9.96 22.62
CA LEU A 167 9.03 -8.78 23.13
C LEU A 167 7.62 -9.14 23.61
N ASP A 168 7.16 -8.41 24.63
CA ASP A 168 5.80 -8.53 25.18
C ASP A 168 4.76 -8.24 24.09
N ARG A 169 3.85 -9.19 23.92
CA ARG A 169 2.73 -9.15 22.96
C ARG A 169 1.81 -7.96 23.17
N GLN A 170 1.63 -7.49 24.40
CA GLN A 170 0.80 -6.33 24.70
C GLN A 170 1.38 -5.04 24.12
N VAL A 171 2.71 -4.97 23.99
CA VAL A 171 3.43 -3.81 23.47
C VAL A 171 3.53 -3.85 21.95
N LEU A 172 3.61 -5.04 21.33
CA LEU A 172 3.89 -5.24 19.90
C LEU A 172 3.00 -4.45 18.94
N ASN A 173 1.71 -4.30 19.23
CA ASN A 173 0.75 -3.64 18.33
C ASN A 173 0.42 -2.21 18.77
N THR A 174 1.27 -1.60 19.60
CA THR A 174 1.08 -0.26 20.16
C THR A 174 2.20 0.70 19.76
N LYS A 175 1.97 2.00 19.97
CA LYS A 175 2.99 3.03 19.80
C LYS A 175 4.22 2.81 20.68
N ASN A 176 4.05 2.17 21.84
CA ASN A 176 5.13 1.93 22.80
C ASN A 176 6.22 0.99 22.24
N ARG A 177 5.89 0.14 21.26
CA ARG A 177 6.87 -0.68 20.53
C ARG A 177 8.03 0.16 19.99
N ILE A 178 7.75 1.36 19.50
CA ILE A 178 8.77 2.24 18.92
C ILE A 178 9.85 2.54 19.96
N SER A 179 9.45 3.00 21.15
CA SER A 179 10.39 3.34 22.22
C SER A 179 11.18 2.12 22.69
N LEU A 180 10.51 0.97 22.83
CA LEU A 180 11.12 -0.28 23.24
C LEU A 180 12.23 -0.72 22.27
N VAL A 181 11.92 -0.76 20.97
CA VAL A 181 12.89 -1.18 19.94
C VAL A 181 14.09 -0.23 19.86
N HIS A 182 13.88 1.09 19.99
CA HIS A 182 14.98 2.06 20.05
C HIS A 182 15.84 1.87 21.29
N THR A 183 15.23 1.67 22.46
CA THR A 183 15.97 1.42 23.72
C THR A 183 16.85 0.17 23.61
N ILE A 184 16.32 -0.91 23.02
CA ILE A 184 17.06 -2.14 22.76
C ILE A 184 18.23 -1.87 21.81
N LYS A 185 17.97 -1.22 20.68
CA LYS A 185 18.99 -0.92 19.67
C LYS A 185 20.09 -0.03 20.23
N ASP A 186 19.74 1.07 20.89
CA ASP A 186 20.70 2.02 21.47
C ASP A 186 21.56 1.36 22.56
N THR A 187 20.99 0.41 23.31
CA THR A 187 21.74 -0.40 24.29
C THR A 187 22.75 -1.29 23.59
N LEU A 188 22.36 -1.98 22.52
CA LEU A 188 23.20 -2.93 21.81
C LEU A 188 24.27 -2.26 20.95
N ASP A 189 23.99 -1.09 20.38
CA ASP A 189 24.94 -0.30 19.57
C ASP A 189 26.19 0.11 20.36
N ALA A 190 26.15 0.05 21.70
CA ALA A 190 27.34 0.20 22.54
C ALA A 190 28.43 -0.84 22.21
N TYR A 191 28.05 -2.04 21.74
CA TYR A 191 29.00 -3.06 21.27
C TYR A 191 29.77 -2.58 20.04
N THR A 192 29.06 -2.04 19.05
CA THR A 192 29.65 -1.49 17.83
C THR A 192 30.53 -0.28 18.13
N ALA A 193 30.12 0.58 19.07
CA ALA A 193 30.93 1.74 19.47
C ALA A 193 32.28 1.33 20.09
N GLU A 194 32.29 0.27 20.90
CA GLU A 194 33.47 -0.20 21.63
C GLU A 194 34.43 -1.00 20.72
N PHE A 195 33.91 -1.96 19.96
CA PHE A 195 34.73 -2.90 19.18
C PHE A 195 34.78 -2.64 17.67
N GLN A 196 34.05 -1.63 17.17
CA GLN A 196 33.94 -1.33 15.74
C GLN A 196 33.39 -2.50 14.90
N VAL A 197 32.64 -3.41 15.53
CA VAL A 197 31.97 -4.53 14.86
C VAL A 197 30.50 -4.15 14.61
N PRO A 198 30.03 -4.14 13.34
CA PRO A 198 28.67 -3.76 13.03
C PRO A 198 27.66 -4.80 13.53
N LEU A 199 26.56 -4.31 14.12
CA LEU A 199 25.39 -5.12 14.44
C LEU A 199 24.34 -5.05 13.32
N HIS A 200 23.67 -6.17 13.09
CA HIS A 200 22.59 -6.30 12.12
C HIS A 200 21.27 -6.61 12.83
N TYR A 201 20.19 -5.92 12.45
CA TYR A 201 18.90 -6.01 13.13
C TYR A 201 17.79 -6.52 12.21
N SER A 202 16.97 -7.46 12.70
CA SER A 202 15.85 -8.03 11.95
C SER A 202 14.72 -8.49 12.89
N GLY A 203 13.74 -9.21 12.34
CA GLY A 203 12.52 -9.64 13.01
C GLY A 203 11.39 -8.66 12.79
N LEU A 204 10.16 -9.19 12.77
CA LEU A 204 8.95 -8.39 12.51
C LEU A 204 8.80 -7.18 13.44
N PRO A 205 9.15 -7.20 14.74
CA PRO A 205 9.01 -6.01 15.58
C PRO A 205 9.91 -4.85 15.16
N TYR A 206 11.15 -5.15 14.74
CA TYR A 206 12.09 -4.15 14.22
C TYR A 206 11.61 -3.62 12.87
N ILE A 207 11.31 -4.52 11.92
CA ILE A 207 10.85 -4.16 10.57
C ILE A 207 9.59 -3.28 10.63
N ARG A 208 8.60 -3.68 11.44
CA ARG A 208 7.36 -2.91 11.61
C ARG A 208 7.62 -1.55 12.24
N THR A 209 8.55 -1.45 13.20
CA THR A 209 8.88 -0.18 13.86
C THR A 209 9.52 0.80 12.89
N ILE A 210 10.56 0.38 12.19
CA ILE A 210 11.25 1.21 11.19
C ILE A 210 10.29 1.63 10.08
N THR A 211 9.45 0.69 9.60
CA THR A 211 8.46 0.98 8.54
C THR A 211 7.38 1.97 9.02
N SER A 212 6.76 1.75 10.19
CA SER A 212 5.74 2.67 10.73
C SER A 212 6.28 4.07 10.97
N GLN A 213 7.53 4.20 11.47
CA GLN A 213 8.16 5.51 11.65
C GLN A 213 8.42 6.21 10.33
N LYS A 214 8.88 5.50 9.30
CA LYS A 214 9.09 6.08 7.96
C LYS A 214 7.81 6.61 7.36
N VAL A 215 6.75 5.80 7.37
CA VAL A 215 5.44 6.20 6.87
C VAL A 215 4.94 7.46 7.59
N GLN A 216 5.13 7.56 8.91
CA GLN A 216 4.75 8.75 9.67
C GLN A 216 5.54 10.00 9.24
N HIS A 217 6.86 9.91 9.07
CA HIS A 217 7.69 11.05 8.63
C HIS A 217 7.41 11.43 7.18
N GLU A 218 7.31 10.46 6.28
CA GLU A 218 7.01 10.66 4.87
C GLU A 218 5.63 11.27 4.65
N LEU A 219 4.61 10.88 5.43
CA LEU A 219 3.28 11.48 5.36
C LEU A 219 3.33 12.99 5.60
N ILE A 220 4.01 13.44 6.65
CA ILE A 220 4.13 14.87 6.98
C ILE A 220 4.89 15.59 5.86
N LEU A 221 5.99 14.99 5.39
CA LEU A 221 6.80 15.54 4.31
C LEU A 221 5.99 15.68 3.02
N PHE A 222 5.24 14.66 2.61
CA PHE A 222 4.46 14.69 1.37
C PHE A 222 3.29 15.65 1.45
N VAL A 223 2.58 15.74 2.57
CA VAL A 223 1.54 16.76 2.75
C VAL A 223 2.13 18.17 2.57
N PHE A 224 3.24 18.44 3.25
CA PHE A 224 3.90 19.74 3.15
C PHE A 224 4.38 20.02 1.72
N LEU A 225 5.08 19.07 1.10
CA LEU A 225 5.63 19.22 -0.24
C LEU A 225 4.54 19.34 -1.31
N SER A 226 3.44 18.60 -1.19
CA SER A 226 2.28 18.72 -2.07
C SER A 226 1.61 20.08 -1.97
N LEU A 227 1.48 20.66 -0.77
CA LEU A 227 0.97 22.03 -0.61
C LEU A 227 1.91 23.08 -1.22
N VAL A 228 3.23 22.94 -1.02
CA VAL A 228 4.22 23.85 -1.59
C VAL A 228 4.21 23.79 -3.11
N ILE A 229 4.22 22.60 -3.70
CA ILE A 229 4.20 22.42 -5.16
C ILE A 229 2.87 22.89 -5.75
N ALA A 230 1.74 22.58 -5.11
CA ALA A 230 0.44 23.11 -5.51
C ALA A 230 0.45 24.64 -5.51
N PHE A 231 0.93 25.26 -4.42
CA PHE A 231 1.03 26.71 -4.33
C PHE A 231 1.91 27.30 -5.43
N LEU A 232 3.09 26.73 -5.68
CA LEU A 232 4.03 27.21 -6.71
C LEU A 232 3.41 27.12 -8.11
N ILE A 233 2.81 25.98 -8.46
CA ILE A 233 2.21 25.79 -9.79
C ILE A 233 1.01 26.73 -9.98
N LEU A 234 0.12 26.80 -8.98
CA LEU A 234 -1.01 27.72 -9.03
C LEU A 234 -0.58 29.19 -9.10
N TYR A 235 0.49 29.56 -8.40
CA TYR A 235 1.06 30.90 -8.48
C TYR A 235 1.62 31.21 -9.86
N VAL A 236 2.29 30.25 -10.52
CA VAL A 236 2.76 30.42 -11.90
C VAL A 236 1.59 30.63 -12.87
N PHE A 237 0.48 29.91 -12.68
CA PHE A 237 -0.69 30.00 -13.56
C PHE A 237 -1.50 31.28 -13.34
N PHE A 238 -1.88 31.57 -12.09
CA PHE A 238 -2.80 32.66 -11.77
C PHE A 238 -2.11 33.97 -11.41
N ARG A 239 -0.81 33.95 -11.12
CA ARG A 239 0.03 35.12 -10.80
C ARG A 239 -0.55 36.01 -9.69
N SER A 240 -1.29 35.42 -8.76
CA SER A 240 -1.97 36.11 -7.66
C SER A 240 -1.87 35.29 -6.37
N ALA A 241 -0.93 35.65 -5.49
CA ALA A 241 -0.74 34.95 -4.22
C ALA A 241 -2.00 34.93 -3.34
N GLY A 242 -2.83 35.99 -3.41
CA GLY A 242 -4.10 36.04 -2.69
C GLY A 242 -5.07 34.96 -3.17
N ASN A 243 -5.33 34.91 -4.48
CA ASN A 243 -6.27 33.94 -5.06
C ASN A 243 -5.80 32.49 -4.84
N VAL A 244 -4.49 32.26 -4.96
CA VAL A 244 -3.87 30.96 -4.71
C VAL A 244 -4.02 30.54 -3.24
N SER A 245 -3.83 31.46 -2.29
CA SER A 245 -3.96 31.15 -0.86
C SER A 245 -5.38 30.70 -0.50
N PHE A 246 -6.41 31.26 -1.11
CA PHE A 246 -7.79 30.82 -0.92
C PHE A 246 -8.06 29.43 -1.51
N ILE A 247 -7.46 29.09 -2.65
CA ILE A 247 -7.54 27.73 -3.21
C ILE A 247 -6.89 26.75 -2.25
N ILE A 248 -5.69 27.05 -1.75
CA ILE A 248 -5.01 26.21 -0.77
C ILE A 248 -5.84 26.04 0.50
N LEU A 249 -6.50 27.10 0.98
CA LEU A 249 -7.42 27.00 2.12
C LEU A 249 -8.56 26.00 1.89
N ILE A 250 -9.20 26.05 0.72
CA ILE A 250 -10.27 25.11 0.33
C ILE A 250 -9.74 23.67 0.35
N VAL A 251 -8.54 23.47 -0.20
CA VAL A 251 -7.90 22.15 -0.26
C VAL A 251 -7.55 21.63 1.13
N VAL A 252 -7.01 22.48 2.01
CA VAL A 252 -6.73 22.13 3.41
C VAL A 252 -8.00 21.72 4.14
N ILE A 253 -9.12 22.42 3.91
CA ILE A 253 -10.43 22.02 4.47
C ILE A 253 -10.80 20.62 3.99
N SER A 254 -10.68 20.31 2.70
CA SER A 254 -10.95 18.97 2.17
C SER A 254 -10.09 17.88 2.83
N VAL A 255 -8.81 18.16 3.09
CA VAL A 255 -7.91 17.24 3.81
C VAL A 255 -8.34 17.06 5.27
N ILE A 256 -8.80 18.13 5.95
CA ILE A 256 -9.35 18.04 7.32
C ILE A 256 -10.59 17.14 7.34
N PHE A 257 -11.50 17.27 6.36
CA PHE A 257 -12.65 16.38 6.23
C PHE A 257 -12.24 14.93 6.04
N MET A 258 -11.17 14.67 5.29
CA MET A 258 -10.66 13.32 5.11
C MET A 258 -10.21 12.68 6.43
N PHE A 259 -9.40 13.39 7.21
CA PHE A 259 -9.02 12.93 8.55
C PHE A 259 -10.24 12.80 9.48
N GLY A 260 -11.21 13.71 9.36
CA GLY A 260 -12.48 13.63 10.07
C GLY A 260 -13.26 12.35 9.75
N ILE A 261 -13.34 11.95 8.48
CA ILE A 261 -13.97 10.70 8.03
C ILE A 261 -13.24 9.49 8.62
N LEU A 262 -11.90 9.46 8.53
CA LEU A 262 -11.09 8.41 9.16
C LEU A 262 -11.44 8.27 10.65
N GLY A 263 -11.49 9.40 11.37
CA GLY A 263 -11.82 9.43 12.80
C GLY A 263 -13.29 9.12 13.13
N LEU A 264 -14.22 9.35 12.20
CA LEU A 264 -15.63 8.99 12.37
C LEU A 264 -15.87 7.49 12.16
N LEU A 265 -15.24 6.91 11.15
CA LEU A 265 -15.34 5.49 10.82
C LEU A 265 -14.47 4.60 11.73
N GLY A 266 -13.54 5.19 12.49
CA GLY A 266 -12.63 4.46 13.36
C GLY A 266 -11.48 3.78 12.62
N TYR A 267 -11.19 4.21 11.39
CA TYR A 267 -10.11 3.68 10.57
C TYR A 267 -8.76 4.25 11.03
N LYS A 268 -7.71 3.45 10.84
CA LYS A 268 -6.33 3.80 11.22
C LYS A 268 -5.54 4.25 9.98
N ILE A 269 -4.52 5.08 10.21
CA ILE A 269 -3.57 5.43 9.15
C ILE A 269 -2.62 4.25 8.92
N THR A 270 -2.69 3.68 7.73
CA THR A 270 -1.84 2.59 7.21
C THR A 270 -0.88 3.16 6.16
N VAL A 271 -0.01 2.30 5.62
CA VAL A 271 0.87 2.67 4.50
C VAL A 271 0.07 3.18 3.29
N LEU A 272 -1.08 2.56 3.01
CA LEU A 272 -1.93 2.93 1.87
C LEU A 272 -2.74 4.19 2.15
N THR A 273 -3.44 4.26 3.29
CA THR A 273 -4.26 5.44 3.63
C THR A 273 -3.41 6.68 3.92
N GLY A 274 -2.14 6.51 4.29
CA GLY A 274 -1.17 7.61 4.43
C GLY A 274 -0.86 8.36 3.12
N ILE A 275 -1.20 7.81 1.97
CA ILE A 275 -1.06 8.44 0.64
C ILE A 275 -2.28 9.33 0.30
N LEU A 276 -3.43 9.11 0.95
CA LEU A 276 -4.64 9.88 0.68
C LEU A 276 -4.47 11.39 0.89
N PRO A 277 -3.79 11.91 1.94
CA PRO A 277 -3.72 13.35 2.14
C PRO A 277 -3.06 14.12 0.97
N PRO A 278 -1.85 13.76 0.50
CA PRO A 278 -1.26 14.38 -0.69
C PRO A 278 -2.09 14.15 -1.95
N LEU A 279 -2.72 12.99 -2.12
CA LEU A 279 -3.61 12.72 -3.25
C LEU A 279 -4.83 13.66 -3.28
N MET A 280 -5.45 13.90 -2.12
CA MET A 280 -6.58 14.84 -1.98
C MET A 280 -6.16 16.28 -2.21
N ILE A 281 -4.91 16.64 -1.90
CA ILE A 281 -4.39 17.97 -2.23
C ILE A 281 -4.39 18.17 -3.74
N VAL A 282 -3.87 17.20 -4.49
CA VAL A 282 -3.77 17.30 -5.95
C VAL A 282 -5.16 17.36 -6.61
N ILE A 283 -6.07 16.46 -6.23
CA ILE A 283 -7.45 16.44 -6.75
C ILE A 283 -8.23 17.72 -6.37
N GLY A 284 -8.06 18.20 -5.14
CA GLY A 284 -8.71 19.45 -4.69
C GLY A 284 -8.23 20.68 -5.46
N VAL A 285 -6.95 20.70 -5.84
CA VAL A 285 -6.38 21.76 -6.69
C VAL A 285 -6.95 21.68 -8.11
N GLU A 286 -7.03 20.49 -8.70
CA GLU A 286 -7.64 20.26 -10.02
C GLU A 286 -9.08 20.81 -10.08
N ASN A 287 -9.93 20.42 -9.13
CA ASN A 287 -11.31 20.92 -9.01
C ASN A 287 -11.37 22.45 -8.96
N SER A 288 -10.43 23.06 -8.24
CA SER A 288 -10.37 24.50 -8.10
C SER A 288 -9.92 25.21 -9.39
N ILE A 289 -9.04 24.59 -10.17
CA ILE A 289 -8.56 25.13 -11.46
C ILE A 289 -9.72 25.22 -12.47
N PHE A 290 -10.52 24.16 -12.62
CA PHE A 290 -11.64 24.17 -13.57
C PHE A 290 -12.68 25.25 -13.22
N LEU A 291 -13.07 25.34 -11.94
CA LEU A 291 -14.01 26.35 -11.46
C LEU A 291 -13.46 27.78 -11.63
N LEU A 292 -12.18 28.00 -11.33
CA LEU A 292 -11.56 29.32 -11.40
C LEU A 292 -11.30 29.77 -12.84
N ASN A 293 -10.83 28.88 -13.72
CA ASN A 293 -10.64 29.20 -15.13
C ASN A 293 -11.95 29.64 -15.79
N LYS A 294 -13.06 28.98 -15.44
CA LYS A 294 -14.37 29.38 -15.95
C LYS A 294 -14.82 30.72 -15.41
N TYR A 295 -14.60 30.99 -14.12
CA TYR A 295 -14.88 32.30 -13.55
C TYR A 295 -14.18 33.42 -14.32
N TYR A 296 -12.88 33.25 -14.60
CA TYR A 296 -12.11 34.24 -15.36
C TYR A 296 -12.53 34.33 -16.82
N SER A 297 -12.84 33.21 -17.47
CA SER A 297 -13.34 33.20 -18.85
C SER A 297 -14.68 33.94 -18.97
N GLU A 298 -15.64 33.67 -18.10
CA GLU A 298 -16.95 34.35 -18.10
C GLU A 298 -16.83 35.84 -17.73
N PHE A 299 -15.95 36.18 -16.80
CA PHE A 299 -15.69 37.58 -16.46
C PHE A 299 -15.04 38.33 -17.62
N PHE A 300 -14.13 37.68 -18.35
CA PHE A 300 -13.51 38.26 -19.55
C PHE A 300 -14.55 38.55 -20.66
N LEU A 301 -15.52 37.66 -20.85
CA LEU A 301 -16.56 37.81 -21.87
C LEU A 301 -17.60 38.90 -21.53
N HIS A 302 -18.02 39.01 -20.26
CA HIS A 302 -19.17 39.83 -19.88
C HIS A 302 -18.86 41.03 -18.98
N GLY A 303 -17.68 41.09 -18.36
CA GLY A 303 -17.31 42.12 -17.38
C GLY A 303 -18.13 42.13 -16.10
N ASN A 304 -19.16 41.28 -15.98
CA ASN A 304 -20.07 41.24 -14.83
C ASN A 304 -19.71 40.09 -13.88
N LYS A 305 -19.21 40.46 -12.70
CA LYS A 305 -18.79 39.52 -11.66
C LYS A 305 -19.89 38.58 -11.16
N VAL A 306 -21.09 39.09 -10.94
CA VAL A 306 -22.21 38.29 -10.40
C VAL A 306 -22.71 37.31 -11.46
N LYS A 307 -22.84 37.76 -12.71
CA LYS A 307 -23.20 36.92 -13.87
C LYS A 307 -22.15 35.81 -14.06
N ALA A 308 -20.86 36.14 -13.97
CA ALA A 308 -19.78 35.17 -14.06
C ALA A 308 -19.84 34.09 -12.95
N LEU A 309 -20.02 34.49 -11.69
CA LEU A 309 -20.13 33.55 -10.56
C LEU A 309 -21.36 32.66 -10.64
N ALA A 310 -22.51 33.20 -11.06
CA ALA A 310 -23.73 32.42 -11.29
C ALA A 310 -23.52 31.38 -12.39
N ARG A 311 -22.82 31.76 -13.47
CA ARG A 311 -22.52 30.85 -14.59
C ARG A 311 -21.49 29.79 -14.23
N VAL A 312 -20.54 30.04 -13.34
CA VAL A 312 -19.64 28.99 -12.82
C VAL A 312 -20.45 27.84 -12.21
N ILE A 313 -21.44 28.18 -11.38
CA ILE A 313 -22.30 27.19 -10.71
C ILE A 313 -23.23 26.49 -11.73
N ARG A 314 -23.85 27.23 -12.67
CA ARG A 314 -24.80 26.66 -13.64
C ARG A 314 -24.12 25.84 -14.75
N SER A 315 -23.04 26.35 -15.33
CA SER A 315 -22.37 25.76 -16.50
C SER A 315 -21.39 24.64 -16.15
N ILE A 316 -20.63 24.79 -15.05
CA ILE A 316 -19.59 23.81 -14.69
C ILE A 316 -20.00 22.91 -13.54
N GLY A 317 -20.96 23.31 -12.71
CA GLY A 317 -21.42 22.49 -11.58
C GLY A 317 -21.75 21.06 -12.00
N SER A 318 -22.52 20.87 -13.08
CA SER A 318 -22.90 19.54 -13.57
C SER A 318 -21.73 18.75 -14.17
N ALA A 319 -20.94 19.36 -15.06
CA ALA A 319 -19.78 18.70 -15.65
C ALA A 319 -18.77 18.27 -14.57
N ASN A 320 -18.47 19.16 -13.63
CA ASN A 320 -17.54 18.90 -12.54
C ASN A 320 -18.09 17.90 -11.50
N PHE A 321 -19.42 17.79 -11.37
CA PHE A 321 -20.02 16.71 -10.56
C PHE A 321 -19.74 15.34 -11.17
N PHE A 322 -19.95 15.18 -12.48
CA PHE A 322 -19.72 13.90 -13.14
C PHE A 322 -18.25 13.49 -13.14
N THR A 323 -17.34 14.44 -13.31
CA THR A 323 -15.91 14.15 -13.25
C THR A 323 -15.53 13.64 -11.86
N ASN A 324 -15.89 14.37 -10.81
CA ASN A 324 -15.68 13.93 -9.42
C ASN A 324 -16.41 12.62 -9.08
N ALA A 325 -17.61 12.40 -9.61
CA ALA A 325 -18.35 11.16 -9.43
C ALA A 325 -17.66 9.97 -10.11
N THR A 326 -17.05 10.18 -11.28
CA THR A 326 -16.29 9.12 -11.98
C THR A 326 -14.98 8.81 -11.25
N THR A 327 -14.29 9.82 -10.73
CA THR A 327 -13.12 9.62 -9.88
C THR A 327 -13.51 8.88 -8.61
N ALA A 328 -14.54 9.35 -7.90
CA ALA A 328 -15.06 8.68 -6.71
C ALA A 328 -15.49 7.24 -7.00
N ALA A 329 -16.11 6.96 -8.15
CA ALA A 329 -16.46 5.61 -8.59
C ALA A 329 -15.21 4.73 -8.86
N GLY A 330 -14.16 5.30 -9.45
CA GLY A 330 -12.87 4.64 -9.63
C GLY A 330 -12.28 4.17 -8.30
N PHE A 331 -12.31 5.03 -7.27
CA PHE A 331 -11.91 4.66 -5.91
C PHE A 331 -12.90 3.70 -5.22
N ALA A 332 -14.21 3.88 -5.44
CA ALA A 332 -15.25 3.02 -4.87
C ALA A 332 -15.20 1.59 -5.42
N SER A 333 -14.59 1.36 -6.58
CA SER A 333 -14.35 0.00 -7.11
C SER A 333 -13.57 -0.89 -6.13
N PHE A 334 -12.73 -0.31 -5.26
CA PHE A 334 -12.00 -1.04 -4.23
C PHE A 334 -12.89 -1.61 -3.12
N ILE A 335 -14.08 -1.06 -2.90
CA ILE A 335 -15.03 -1.52 -1.88
C ILE A 335 -15.47 -2.96 -2.15
N ILE A 336 -15.46 -3.38 -3.42
CA ILE A 336 -15.94 -4.70 -3.84
C ILE A 336 -14.81 -5.74 -3.89
N THR A 337 -13.57 -5.35 -3.58
CA THR A 337 -12.39 -6.24 -3.63
C THR A 337 -12.27 -7.21 -2.44
N GLY A 338 -13.09 -7.05 -1.40
CA GLY A 338 -13.10 -7.91 -0.20
C GLY A 338 -11.93 -7.71 0.77
N ASN A 339 -10.90 -6.94 0.39
CA ASN A 339 -9.78 -6.62 1.27
C ASN A 339 -10.09 -5.40 2.16
N GLU A 340 -10.00 -5.56 3.49
CA GLU A 340 -10.32 -4.51 4.46
C GLU A 340 -9.59 -3.19 4.19
N MET A 341 -8.29 -3.21 3.92
CA MET A 341 -7.54 -1.96 3.69
C MET A 341 -7.92 -1.26 2.40
N LEU A 342 -8.16 -2.01 1.32
CA LEU A 342 -8.61 -1.45 0.05
C LEU A 342 -10.03 -0.89 0.17
N VAL A 343 -10.88 -1.55 0.95
CA VAL A 343 -12.24 -1.08 1.27
C VAL A 343 -12.16 0.24 2.05
N GLU A 344 -11.40 0.30 3.14
CA GLU A 344 -11.19 1.53 3.91
C GLU A 344 -10.65 2.66 3.03
N PHE A 345 -9.65 2.37 2.21
CA PHE A 345 -9.07 3.31 1.25
C PHE A 345 -10.11 3.83 0.26
N GLY A 346 -10.89 2.94 -0.36
CA GLY A 346 -11.92 3.26 -1.35
C GLY A 346 -13.07 4.08 -0.77
N ILE A 347 -13.55 3.73 0.43
CA ILE A 347 -14.63 4.47 1.13
C ILE A 347 -14.15 5.89 1.45
N VAL A 348 -12.99 6.03 2.10
CA VAL A 348 -12.49 7.34 2.52
C VAL A 348 -12.20 8.22 1.31
N ALA A 349 -11.56 7.66 0.28
CA ALA A 349 -11.25 8.41 -0.93
C ALA A 349 -12.52 8.87 -1.67
N SER A 350 -13.46 7.97 -1.94
CA SER A 350 -14.69 8.28 -2.69
C SER A 350 -15.54 9.35 -1.99
N LEU A 351 -15.75 9.23 -0.66
CA LEU A 351 -16.48 10.23 0.11
C LEU A 351 -15.76 11.58 0.14
N THR A 352 -14.43 11.56 0.33
CA THR A 352 -13.64 12.79 0.41
C THR A 352 -13.64 13.54 -0.93
N ILE A 353 -13.56 12.83 -2.07
CA ILE A 353 -13.61 13.46 -3.41
C ILE A 353 -14.93 14.19 -3.62
N LEU A 354 -16.06 13.54 -3.30
CA LEU A 354 -17.38 14.17 -3.42
C LEU A 354 -17.55 15.37 -2.47
N ILE A 355 -17.03 15.27 -1.25
CA ILE A 355 -17.02 16.38 -0.31
C ILE A 355 -16.13 17.52 -0.82
N ALA A 356 -14.95 17.23 -1.36
CA ALA A 356 -14.04 18.24 -1.92
C ALA A 356 -14.70 18.99 -3.09
N TYR A 357 -15.47 18.30 -3.92
CA TYR A 357 -16.32 18.92 -4.94
C TYR A 357 -17.37 19.86 -4.31
N ILE A 358 -18.12 19.41 -3.30
CA ILE A 358 -19.14 20.23 -2.63
C ILE A 358 -18.49 21.46 -1.99
N VAL A 359 -17.39 21.29 -1.25
CA VAL A 359 -16.67 22.38 -0.58
C VAL A 359 -16.14 23.38 -1.61
N SER A 360 -15.52 22.93 -2.70
CA SER A 360 -15.03 23.83 -3.75
C SER A 360 -16.15 24.57 -4.48
N LEU A 361 -17.25 23.90 -4.83
CA LEU A 361 -18.42 24.50 -5.46
C LEU A 361 -19.08 25.58 -4.57
N LEU A 362 -19.10 25.37 -3.25
CA LEU A 362 -19.66 26.34 -2.30
C LEU A 362 -18.67 27.50 -2.04
N MET A 363 -17.42 27.18 -1.72
CA MET A 363 -16.45 28.17 -1.25
C MET A 363 -15.92 29.08 -2.35
N ILE A 364 -15.65 28.57 -3.55
CA ILE A 364 -15.07 29.39 -4.63
C ILE A 364 -15.99 30.57 -4.98
N PRO A 365 -17.28 30.37 -5.29
CA PRO A 365 -18.14 31.51 -5.62
C PRO A 365 -18.29 32.49 -4.46
N ILE A 366 -18.37 32.01 -3.22
CA ILE A 366 -18.52 32.86 -2.04
C ILE A 366 -17.26 33.70 -1.82
N ILE A 367 -16.07 33.09 -1.79
CA ILE A 367 -14.81 33.80 -1.56
C ILE A 367 -14.58 34.83 -2.66
N PHE A 368 -14.69 34.42 -3.93
CA PHE A 368 -14.46 35.32 -5.05
C PHE A 368 -15.53 36.40 -5.14
N SER A 369 -16.72 36.21 -4.58
CA SER A 369 -17.71 37.29 -4.45
C SER A 369 -17.28 38.43 -3.53
N TYR A 370 -16.43 38.18 -2.53
CA TYR A 370 -15.87 39.19 -1.63
C TYR A 370 -14.56 39.80 -2.13
N LEU A 371 -13.81 39.09 -2.98
CA LEU A 371 -12.56 39.59 -3.55
C LEU A 371 -12.77 40.70 -4.59
N PRO A 372 -11.78 41.56 -4.85
CA PRO A 372 -11.85 42.52 -5.96
C PRO A 372 -11.97 41.82 -7.31
N GLU A 373 -12.44 42.56 -8.32
CA GLU A 373 -12.58 42.05 -9.68
C GLU A 373 -11.27 41.50 -10.26
N PRO A 374 -11.32 40.46 -11.12
CA PRO A 374 -10.14 39.92 -11.77
C PRO A 374 -9.39 41.00 -12.56
N LYS A 375 -8.09 41.18 -12.25
CA LYS A 375 -7.22 42.07 -13.02
C LYS A 375 -6.86 41.44 -14.37
N PRO A 376 -6.52 42.23 -15.41
CA PRO A 376 -6.09 41.72 -16.72
C PRO A 376 -5.00 40.65 -16.68
N LYS A 377 -4.07 40.75 -15.73
CA LYS A 377 -3.00 39.77 -15.54
C LYS A 377 -3.51 38.37 -15.14
N HIS A 378 -4.72 38.24 -14.62
CA HIS A 378 -5.31 36.97 -14.18
C HIS A 378 -5.92 36.16 -15.34
N TYR A 379 -6.22 36.78 -16.50
CA TYR A 379 -6.82 36.10 -17.66
C TYR A 379 -6.04 36.31 -18.98
N GLN A 380 -5.01 37.17 -18.99
CA GLN A 380 -4.13 37.38 -20.17
C GLN A 380 -3.44 36.12 -20.70
N HIS A 381 -3.35 35.05 -19.91
CA HIS A 381 -2.78 33.77 -20.35
C HIS A 381 -3.61 33.08 -21.45
N PHE A 382 -4.90 33.40 -21.57
CA PHE A 382 -5.77 32.89 -22.64
C PHE A 382 -5.42 33.48 -24.03
N GLU A 383 -4.87 34.70 -24.10
CA GLU A 383 -4.56 35.35 -25.39
C GLU A 383 -3.10 35.19 -25.85
N LYS A 384 -2.12 35.41 -24.96
CA LYS A 384 -0.69 35.60 -25.33
C LYS A 384 0.30 34.62 -24.66
N GLY A 385 -0.19 33.49 -24.12
CA GLY A 385 0.64 32.52 -23.39
C GLY A 385 1.32 31.45 -24.27
N ASN A 386 2.41 30.85 -23.75
CA ASN A 386 3.08 29.70 -24.37
C ASN A 386 2.14 28.50 -24.58
N VAL A 387 1.15 28.32 -23.69
CA VAL A 387 0.13 27.26 -23.80
C VAL A 387 -0.73 27.43 -25.05
N ASN A 388 -1.06 28.67 -25.44
CA ASN A 388 -1.80 28.93 -26.68
C ASN A 388 -1.01 28.47 -27.92
N LYS A 389 0.32 28.67 -27.93
CA LYS A 389 1.19 28.17 -29.03
C LYS A 389 1.19 26.65 -29.09
N ILE A 390 1.31 25.98 -27.94
CA ILE A 390 1.25 24.51 -27.84
C ILE A 390 -0.11 24.04 -28.36
N LEU A 391 -1.20 24.64 -27.89
CA LEU A 391 -2.56 24.25 -28.28
C LEU A 391 -2.81 24.43 -29.77
N LYS A 392 -2.36 25.55 -30.37
CA LYS A 392 -2.41 25.76 -31.83
C LYS A 392 -1.62 24.70 -32.58
N GLY A 393 -0.45 24.30 -32.08
CA GLY A 393 0.34 23.20 -32.64
C GLY A 393 -0.40 21.86 -32.58
N ILE A 394 -1.01 21.55 -31.43
CA ILE A 394 -1.85 20.36 -31.24
C ILE A 394 -3.03 20.38 -32.23
N THR A 395 -3.77 21.49 -32.30
CA THR A 395 -4.89 21.66 -33.24
C THR A 395 -4.42 21.46 -34.69
N TYR A 396 -3.27 22.01 -35.07
CA TYR A 396 -2.71 21.83 -36.41
C TYR A 396 -2.42 20.36 -36.74
N VAL A 397 -1.85 19.60 -35.79
CA VAL A 397 -1.58 18.16 -35.96
C VAL A 397 -2.89 17.37 -36.04
N VAL A 398 -3.84 17.63 -35.14
CA VAL A 398 -5.15 16.97 -35.10
C VAL A 398 -5.93 17.17 -36.40
N VAL A 399 -5.93 18.39 -36.96
CA VAL A 399 -6.69 18.73 -38.17
C VAL A 399 -5.99 18.21 -39.44
N ASN A 400 -4.67 18.44 -39.57
CA ASN A 400 -3.97 18.21 -40.84
C ASN A 400 -3.22 16.87 -40.90
N HIS A 401 -2.86 16.28 -39.76
CA HIS A 401 -1.98 15.10 -39.66
C HIS A 401 -2.57 13.97 -38.80
N ARG A 402 -3.90 13.80 -38.80
CA ARG A 402 -4.59 12.75 -38.02
C ARG A 402 -4.11 11.31 -38.28
N SER A 403 -3.63 11.01 -39.49
CA SER A 403 -3.05 9.70 -39.80
C SER A 403 -1.80 9.42 -38.97
N VAL A 404 -0.97 10.44 -38.71
CA VAL A 404 0.21 10.33 -37.84
C VAL A 404 -0.22 10.01 -36.43
N VAL A 405 -1.25 10.68 -35.91
CA VAL A 405 -1.81 10.39 -34.56
C VAL A 405 -2.23 8.94 -34.43
N TYR A 406 -2.92 8.38 -35.43
CA TYR A 406 -3.33 6.98 -35.42
C TYR A 406 -2.15 6.01 -35.53
N ILE A 407 -1.20 6.26 -36.43
CA ILE A 407 -0.01 5.41 -36.59
C ILE A 407 0.79 5.38 -35.29
N THR A 408 1.05 6.55 -34.69
CA THR A 408 1.76 6.64 -33.40
C THR A 408 1.00 5.91 -32.30
N THR A 409 -0.33 6.09 -32.23
CA THR A 409 -1.17 5.40 -31.24
C THR A 409 -1.11 3.88 -31.42
N ILE A 410 -1.22 3.37 -32.64
CA ILE A 410 -1.15 1.93 -32.93
C ILE A 410 0.23 1.37 -32.56
N LEU A 411 1.32 2.07 -32.91
CA LEU A 411 2.67 1.66 -32.52
C LEU A 411 2.85 1.63 -31.00
N LEU A 412 2.33 2.63 -30.29
CA LEU A 412 2.32 2.64 -28.83
C LEU A 412 1.51 1.49 -28.25
N VAL A 413 0.33 1.18 -28.81
CA VAL A 413 -0.49 0.05 -28.36
C VAL A 413 0.21 -1.29 -28.61
N LEU A 414 0.85 -1.48 -29.77
CA LEU A 414 1.61 -2.70 -30.07
C LEU A 414 2.83 -2.86 -29.16
N GLY A 415 3.61 -1.79 -28.97
CA GLY A 415 4.71 -1.78 -28.00
C GLY A 415 4.23 -1.95 -26.56
N GLY A 416 3.05 -1.42 -26.24
CA GLY A 416 2.39 -1.58 -24.96
C GLY A 416 2.01 -3.04 -24.70
N ALA A 417 1.34 -3.67 -25.67
CA ALA A 417 0.96 -5.07 -25.61
C ALA A 417 2.17 -6.00 -25.43
N PHE A 418 3.28 -5.72 -26.12
CA PHE A 418 4.53 -6.48 -25.90
C PHE A 418 5.04 -6.31 -24.47
N GLY A 419 5.11 -5.07 -23.95
CA GLY A 419 5.56 -4.79 -22.58
C GLY A 419 4.70 -5.48 -21.52
N VAL A 420 3.39 -5.59 -21.72
CA VAL A 420 2.48 -6.31 -20.82
C VAL A 420 2.86 -7.79 -20.69
N THR A 421 3.37 -8.43 -21.75
CA THR A 421 3.80 -9.84 -21.68
C THR A 421 5.02 -10.07 -20.77
N LEU A 422 5.76 -9.00 -20.45
CA LEU A 422 6.94 -9.02 -19.58
C LEU A 422 6.60 -8.83 -18.09
N LEU A 423 5.33 -8.60 -17.74
CA LEU A 423 4.91 -8.37 -16.37
C LEU A 423 5.15 -9.57 -15.45
N LYS A 424 5.56 -9.25 -14.21
CA LYS A 424 5.77 -10.21 -13.14
C LYS A 424 4.95 -9.81 -11.92
N THR A 425 4.50 -10.79 -11.15
CA THR A 425 3.86 -10.61 -9.85
C THR A 425 4.86 -10.98 -8.75
N THR A 426 4.92 -10.18 -7.68
CA THR A 426 5.72 -10.49 -6.49
C THR A 426 4.88 -10.27 -5.23
N GLY A 427 5.05 -11.16 -4.27
CA GLY A 427 4.41 -11.15 -2.96
C GLY A 427 5.45 -11.15 -1.85
N ASN A 428 6.59 -10.51 -2.08
CA ASN A 428 7.66 -10.45 -1.09
C ASN A 428 7.43 -9.27 -0.15
N VAL A 429 7.49 -9.52 1.16
CA VAL A 429 7.30 -8.49 2.20
C VAL A 429 8.40 -7.42 2.14
N VAL A 430 9.61 -7.81 1.72
CA VAL A 430 10.80 -6.95 1.76
C VAL A 430 11.05 -6.17 0.47
N ASP A 431 10.31 -6.45 -0.62
CA ASP A 431 10.50 -5.79 -1.92
C ASP A 431 10.07 -4.31 -1.93
N ASP A 432 9.31 -3.86 -0.92
CA ASP A 432 8.98 -2.45 -0.72
C ASP A 432 10.03 -1.69 0.11
N ILE A 433 11.01 -2.39 0.67
CA ILE A 433 12.14 -1.79 1.37
C ILE A 433 13.18 -1.38 0.32
N SER A 434 13.66 -0.14 0.40
CA SER A 434 14.71 0.33 -0.50
C SER A 434 16.00 -0.45 -0.27
N HIS A 435 16.59 -0.94 -1.37
CA HIS A 435 17.83 -1.74 -1.36
C HIS A 435 19.05 -0.95 -0.85
N LYS A 436 18.93 0.38 -0.77
CA LYS A 436 19.98 1.26 -0.25
C LYS A 436 20.01 1.32 1.27
N GLU A 437 18.95 0.88 1.93
CA GLU A 437 18.76 1.07 3.36
C GLU A 437 19.46 -0.02 4.19
N GLN A 438 19.82 0.35 5.42
CA GLN A 438 20.44 -0.58 6.37
C GLN A 438 19.54 -1.78 6.67
N MET A 439 18.23 -1.57 6.82
CA MET A 439 17.27 -2.64 7.09
C MET A 439 17.29 -3.73 5.99
N TYR A 440 17.41 -3.35 4.71
CA TYR A 440 17.52 -4.33 3.62
C TYR A 440 18.85 -5.11 3.71
N LYS A 441 19.96 -4.42 3.99
CA LYS A 441 21.27 -5.05 4.15
C LYS A 441 21.29 -6.04 5.32
N ASP A 442 20.69 -5.66 6.44
CA ASP A 442 20.56 -6.51 7.62
C ASP A 442 19.73 -7.75 7.32
N LEU A 443 18.59 -7.61 6.62
CA LEU A 443 17.78 -8.75 6.18
C LEU A 443 18.59 -9.73 5.30
N MET A 444 19.34 -9.22 4.34
CA MET A 444 20.20 -10.04 3.48
C MET A 444 21.36 -10.69 4.26
N PHE A 445 21.84 -10.05 5.33
CA PHE A 445 22.80 -10.67 6.24
C PHE A 445 22.20 -11.91 6.91
N PHE A 446 20.99 -11.82 7.48
CA PHE A 446 20.32 -12.99 8.09
C PHE A 446 19.99 -14.08 7.07
N GLU A 447 19.50 -13.71 5.88
CA GLU A 447 19.22 -14.67 4.82
C GLU A 447 20.48 -15.47 4.41
N LYS A 448 21.61 -14.78 4.27
CA LYS A 448 22.89 -15.39 3.88
C LYS A 448 23.46 -16.35 4.92
N HIS A 449 23.33 -16.02 6.22
CA HIS A 449 23.99 -16.75 7.31
C HIS A 449 23.09 -17.78 8.02
N PHE A 450 21.76 -17.64 7.91
CA PHE A 450 20.76 -18.50 8.56
C PHE A 450 19.69 -19.04 7.61
N ASN A 451 19.81 -18.82 6.29
CA ASN A 451 18.97 -19.39 5.23
C ASN A 451 17.47 -19.02 5.29
N GLY A 452 17.09 -17.94 5.98
CA GLY A 452 15.71 -17.46 5.96
C GLY A 452 15.47 -16.19 6.78
N VAL A 453 14.38 -15.49 6.44
CA VAL A 453 14.02 -14.19 7.05
C VAL A 453 12.54 -14.07 7.42
N MET A 454 11.68 -14.96 6.92
CA MET A 454 10.22 -14.89 7.12
C MET A 454 9.63 -16.22 7.61
N PRO A 455 8.73 -16.22 8.62
CA PRO A 455 8.18 -17.47 9.15
C PRO A 455 7.35 -18.25 8.13
N PHE A 456 7.62 -19.56 8.04
CA PHE A 456 6.89 -20.58 7.31
C PHE A 456 6.61 -21.74 8.27
N GLU A 457 5.34 -21.97 8.57
CA GLU A 457 4.93 -22.76 9.72
C GLU A 457 4.10 -23.96 9.27
N PHE A 458 4.25 -25.09 9.96
CA PHE A 458 3.42 -26.27 9.77
C PHE A 458 2.75 -26.64 11.09
N SER A 459 1.44 -26.86 11.02
CA SER A 459 0.64 -27.41 12.11
C SER A 459 0.28 -28.86 11.77
N ILE A 460 0.67 -29.80 12.64
CA ILE A 460 0.46 -31.23 12.46
C ILE A 460 -0.49 -31.72 13.55
N ASP A 461 -1.75 -31.94 13.19
CA ASP A 461 -2.78 -32.50 14.05
C ASP A 461 -2.86 -34.02 13.89
N THR A 462 -2.83 -34.75 15.00
CA THR A 462 -2.89 -36.22 15.07
C THR A 462 -4.30 -36.78 15.31
N HIS A 463 -5.30 -35.91 15.46
CA HIS A 463 -6.70 -36.20 15.83
C HIS A 463 -6.89 -36.96 17.14
N LYS A 464 -5.80 -37.21 17.88
CA LYS A 464 -5.78 -38.03 19.09
C LYS A 464 -5.06 -37.27 20.18
N LYS A 465 -5.70 -37.11 21.34
CA LYS A 465 -5.08 -36.52 22.53
C LYS A 465 -3.80 -37.28 22.88
N LYS A 466 -2.71 -36.56 23.15
CA LYS A 466 -1.36 -37.13 23.35
C LYS A 466 -0.80 -37.91 22.15
N GLY A 467 -1.34 -37.71 20.96
CA GLY A 467 -0.87 -38.37 19.73
C GLY A 467 0.58 -38.05 19.40
N ILE A 468 1.05 -36.83 19.71
CA ILE A 468 2.43 -36.38 19.46
C ILE A 468 3.47 -37.21 20.23
N LEU A 469 3.11 -37.79 21.38
CA LEU A 469 4.02 -38.62 22.18
C LEU A 469 4.35 -39.97 21.54
N ARG A 470 3.67 -40.35 20.45
CA ARG A 470 3.92 -41.60 19.73
C ARG A 470 5.24 -41.51 18.97
N ALA A 471 6.07 -42.55 19.09
CA ALA A 471 7.35 -42.61 18.39
C ALA A 471 7.21 -42.52 16.86
N SER A 472 6.16 -43.12 16.29
CA SER A 472 5.88 -43.02 14.86
C SER A 472 5.59 -41.59 14.43
N THR A 473 4.93 -40.79 15.25
CA THR A 473 4.64 -39.38 14.96
C THR A 473 5.92 -38.54 15.02
N ILE A 474 6.73 -38.70 16.06
CA ILE A 474 8.03 -38.00 16.19
C ILE A 474 8.97 -38.36 15.02
N GLN A 475 9.03 -39.63 14.62
CA GLN A 475 9.82 -40.06 13.45
C GLN A 475 9.32 -39.44 12.15
N LYS A 476 8.00 -39.32 11.96
CA LYS A 476 7.42 -38.66 10.79
C LYS A 476 7.73 -37.15 10.77
N ILE A 477 7.68 -36.49 11.94
CA ILE A 477 8.10 -35.08 12.04
C ILE A 477 9.59 -34.95 11.71
N ASP A 478 10.44 -35.85 12.18
CA ASP A 478 11.87 -35.85 11.84
C ASP A 478 12.10 -36.02 10.33
N GLN A 479 11.40 -36.97 9.70
CA GLN A 479 11.41 -37.16 8.25
C GLN A 479 10.93 -35.91 7.47
N LEU A 480 9.95 -35.18 8.02
CA LEU A 480 9.53 -33.91 7.45
C LEU A 480 10.66 -32.89 7.52
N GLN A 481 11.36 -32.77 8.64
CA GLN A 481 12.49 -31.84 8.77
C GLN A 481 13.62 -32.17 7.80
N ASP A 482 13.96 -33.45 7.63
CA ASP A 482 14.93 -33.89 6.64
C ASP A 482 14.47 -33.54 5.21
N THR A 483 13.17 -33.67 4.94
CA THR A 483 12.58 -33.28 3.65
C THR A 483 12.65 -31.78 3.42
N LEU A 484 12.41 -30.97 4.45
CA LEU A 484 12.49 -29.50 4.40
C LEU A 484 13.94 -29.04 4.21
N ALA A 485 14.92 -29.73 4.79
CA ALA A 485 16.34 -29.43 4.64
C ALA A 485 16.87 -29.60 3.20
N LEU A 486 16.13 -30.32 2.33
CA LEU A 486 16.46 -30.42 0.89
C LEU A 486 16.20 -29.11 0.13
N TYR A 487 15.48 -28.16 0.72
CA TYR A 487 15.15 -26.88 0.12
C TYR A 487 16.12 -25.81 0.64
N PRO A 488 17.10 -25.34 -0.17
CA PRO A 488 18.13 -24.41 0.29
C PRO A 488 17.58 -23.03 0.70
N GLN A 489 16.34 -22.72 0.32
CA GLN A 489 15.64 -21.49 0.66
C GLN A 489 14.99 -21.52 2.05
N MET A 490 15.06 -22.66 2.76
CA MET A 490 14.53 -22.81 4.11
C MET A 490 15.68 -22.88 5.12
N SER A 491 15.47 -22.26 6.28
CA SER A 491 16.37 -22.41 7.43
C SER A 491 16.28 -23.81 8.02
N LYS A 492 17.13 -24.09 9.02
CA LYS A 492 16.95 -25.27 9.87
C LYS A 492 15.56 -25.25 10.50
N ALA A 493 14.85 -26.39 10.41
CA ALA A 493 13.54 -26.56 11.02
C ALA A 493 13.64 -26.72 12.54
N LEU A 494 12.67 -26.15 13.25
CA LEU A 494 12.53 -26.21 14.69
C LEU A 494 11.20 -26.87 15.07
N SER A 495 11.25 -27.97 15.82
CA SER A 495 10.07 -28.62 16.36
C SER A 495 10.32 -29.27 17.71
N VAL A 496 9.33 -30.03 18.19
CA VAL A 496 9.47 -30.91 19.36
C VAL A 496 10.54 -31.99 19.18
N VAL A 497 10.90 -32.35 17.94
CA VAL A 497 11.92 -33.36 17.63
C VAL A 497 13.29 -32.95 18.16
N GLU A 498 13.67 -31.69 18.00
CA GLU A 498 14.94 -31.11 18.44
C GLU A 498 15.06 -31.25 19.95
N LEU A 499 13.97 -31.00 20.69
CA LEU A 499 13.94 -31.16 22.13
C LEU A 499 14.09 -32.63 22.55
N VAL A 500 13.52 -33.57 21.79
CA VAL A 500 13.69 -35.02 22.03
C VAL A 500 15.13 -35.46 21.78
N LYS A 501 15.75 -35.02 20.67
CA LYS A 501 17.17 -35.27 20.37
C LYS A 501 18.08 -34.66 21.44
N PHE A 502 17.77 -33.44 21.87
CA PHE A 502 18.49 -32.75 22.93
C PHE A 502 18.38 -33.47 24.28
N SER A 503 17.20 -34.02 24.59
CA SER A 503 16.98 -34.84 25.79
C SER A 503 17.81 -36.13 25.77
N LYS A 504 17.98 -36.76 24.60
CA LYS A 504 18.86 -37.94 24.46
C LYS A 504 20.32 -37.57 24.71
N GLN A 505 20.82 -36.50 24.08
CA GLN A 505 22.17 -36.01 24.32
C GLN A 505 22.40 -35.75 25.82
N ALA A 506 21.47 -35.06 26.48
CA ALA A 506 21.53 -34.82 27.92
C ALA A 506 21.52 -36.11 28.76
N PHE A 507 20.77 -37.13 28.33
CA PHE A 507 20.74 -38.43 29.00
C PHE A 507 22.10 -39.13 28.98
N PHE A 508 22.86 -38.98 27.89
CA PHE A 508 24.21 -39.50 27.72
C PHE A 508 25.29 -38.46 28.05
N ASN A 509 25.09 -37.71 29.15
CA ASN A 509 26.06 -36.76 29.71
C ASN A 509 26.53 -35.66 28.73
N GLY A 510 25.68 -35.26 27.77
CA GLY A 510 25.97 -34.16 26.86
C GLY A 510 26.76 -34.54 25.61
N ASP A 511 27.04 -35.82 25.37
CA ASP A 511 27.83 -36.26 24.20
C ASP A 511 27.09 -35.95 22.87
N PRO A 512 27.68 -35.13 21.98
CA PRO A 512 27.04 -34.72 20.72
C PRO A 512 26.70 -35.88 19.78
N SER A 513 27.43 -37.00 19.85
CA SER A 513 27.17 -38.18 19.02
C SER A 513 25.80 -38.83 19.32
N PHE A 514 25.23 -38.54 20.49
CA PHE A 514 23.91 -39.00 20.91
C PHE A 514 22.78 -38.01 20.58
N TYR A 515 23.05 -36.91 19.85
CA TYR A 515 22.01 -36.01 19.33
C TYR A 515 21.26 -36.68 18.16
N SER A 516 20.38 -37.61 18.51
CA SER A 516 19.57 -38.41 17.58
C SER A 516 18.25 -38.79 18.23
N LEU A 517 17.32 -39.35 17.47
CA LEU A 517 16.10 -39.89 18.07
C LEU A 517 16.42 -41.09 18.97
N PRO A 518 15.77 -41.22 20.14
CA PRO A 518 15.86 -42.41 20.97
C PRO A 518 15.39 -43.66 20.25
N ASN A 519 16.12 -44.77 20.42
CA ASN A 519 15.62 -46.09 20.00
C ASN A 519 14.52 -46.59 20.96
N ASN A 520 13.86 -47.70 20.63
CA ASN A 520 12.74 -48.23 21.43
C ASN A 520 13.11 -48.56 22.89
N GLN A 521 14.36 -48.94 23.16
CA GLN A 521 14.83 -49.26 24.51
C GLN A 521 15.13 -47.98 25.30
N GLU A 522 15.89 -47.06 24.70
CA GLU A 522 16.24 -45.74 25.28
C GLU A 522 15.01 -44.90 25.60
N ARG A 523 13.99 -44.96 24.73
CA ARG A 523 12.76 -44.16 24.84
C ARG A 523 12.09 -44.31 26.20
N ASN A 524 11.92 -45.53 26.69
CA ASN A 524 11.21 -45.78 27.95
C ASN A 524 11.93 -45.14 29.14
N PHE A 525 13.27 -45.09 29.08
CA PHE A 525 14.08 -44.45 30.10
C PHE A 525 14.06 -42.92 29.95
N ILE A 526 14.27 -42.39 28.75
CA ILE A 526 14.31 -40.94 28.52
C ILE A 526 12.94 -40.30 28.79
N LEU A 527 11.83 -40.92 28.38
CA LEU A 527 10.48 -40.44 28.66
C LEU A 527 10.19 -40.34 30.17
N SER A 528 10.80 -41.20 30.99
CA SER A 528 10.63 -41.14 32.44
C SER A 528 11.27 -39.90 33.09
N TYR A 529 12.16 -39.21 32.36
CA TYR A 529 12.81 -37.97 32.80
C TYR A 529 12.12 -36.71 32.24
N ILE A 530 11.14 -36.85 31.34
CA ILE A 530 10.36 -35.72 30.84
C ILE A 530 9.27 -35.40 31.89
N PRO A 531 9.20 -34.16 32.40
CA PRO A 531 8.26 -33.81 33.46
C PRO A 531 6.80 -34.05 33.07
N ASP A 532 6.00 -34.41 34.07
CA ASP A 532 4.58 -34.71 33.90
C ASP A 532 3.82 -33.49 33.38
N PHE A 533 3.05 -33.66 32.30
CA PHE A 533 2.42 -32.60 31.50
C PHE A 533 1.30 -31.80 32.20
N LYS A 534 1.21 -31.90 33.54
CA LYS A 534 0.16 -31.30 34.39
C LYS A 534 0.59 -30.02 35.08
N SER A 535 1.82 -29.56 34.93
CA SER A 535 2.26 -28.33 35.58
C SER A 535 1.80 -27.08 34.83
N ASP A 536 1.15 -26.13 35.53
CA ASP A 536 0.75 -24.80 35.02
C ASP A 536 1.94 -23.87 34.65
N LYS A 537 3.18 -24.35 34.76
CA LYS A 537 4.37 -23.61 34.33
C LYS A 537 4.59 -23.83 32.83
N LYS A 538 4.54 -22.74 32.04
CA LYS A 538 4.91 -22.75 30.62
C LYS A 538 6.31 -23.36 30.46
N THR A 539 6.40 -24.51 29.79
CA THR A 539 7.69 -25.12 29.43
C THR A 539 8.05 -24.73 27.99
N ILE A 540 9.32 -24.88 27.60
CA ILE A 540 9.77 -24.71 26.19
C ILE A 540 8.95 -25.58 25.22
N MET A 541 8.44 -26.72 25.70
CA MET A 541 7.57 -27.60 24.92
C MET A 541 6.29 -26.88 24.46
N ASN A 542 5.74 -25.94 25.25
CA ASN A 542 4.51 -25.21 24.92
C ASN A 542 4.64 -24.33 23.67
N SER A 543 5.86 -24.02 23.22
CA SER A 543 6.11 -23.30 21.97
C SER A 543 5.98 -24.19 20.73
N PHE A 544 6.02 -25.51 20.91
CA PHE A 544 6.05 -26.52 19.84
C PHE A 544 4.88 -27.50 19.86
N VAL A 545 4.16 -27.66 20.98
CA VAL A 545 2.98 -28.52 21.08
C VAL A 545 1.85 -27.83 21.82
N ASP A 546 0.61 -28.14 21.45
CA ASP A 546 -0.56 -27.63 22.13
C ASP A 546 -0.74 -28.23 23.52
N THR A 547 -1.63 -27.65 24.33
CA THR A 547 -1.89 -28.11 25.71
C THR A 547 -2.40 -29.55 25.81
N SER A 548 -3.01 -30.08 24.75
CA SER A 548 -3.54 -31.45 24.71
C SER A 548 -2.56 -32.48 24.14
N LEU A 549 -1.38 -32.03 23.67
CA LEU A 549 -0.35 -32.83 23.00
C LEU A 549 -0.89 -33.58 21.77
N GLN A 550 -1.85 -32.98 21.09
CA GLN A 550 -2.49 -33.47 19.86
C GLN A 550 -1.87 -32.81 18.62
N ILE A 551 -1.51 -31.54 18.72
CA ILE A 551 -1.03 -30.71 17.61
C ILE A 551 0.43 -30.32 17.87
N ALA A 552 1.29 -30.56 16.89
CA ALA A 552 2.68 -30.09 16.90
C ALA A 552 2.92 -28.99 15.85
N ARG A 553 3.81 -28.07 16.19
CA ARG A 553 4.34 -27.04 15.31
C ARG A 553 5.71 -27.44 14.79
N VAL A 554 5.94 -27.24 13.50
CA VAL A 554 7.26 -27.23 12.88
C VAL A 554 7.46 -25.85 12.26
N SER A 555 8.48 -25.13 12.71
CA SER A 555 8.77 -23.76 12.28
C SER A 555 10.04 -23.73 11.43
N VAL A 556 9.98 -23.00 10.32
CA VAL A 556 11.10 -22.77 9.41
C VAL A 556 11.08 -21.31 8.97
N GLN A 557 12.24 -20.70 8.74
CA GLN A 557 12.32 -19.40 8.08
C GLN A 557 12.51 -19.61 6.59
N LEU A 558 11.77 -18.89 5.78
CA LEU A 558 11.88 -18.87 4.33
C LEU A 558 12.70 -17.65 3.89
N ALA A 559 13.59 -17.85 2.93
CA ALA A 559 14.33 -16.77 2.26
C ALA A 559 13.39 -15.85 1.47
N ASN A 560 13.88 -14.69 1.02
CA ASN A 560 13.10 -13.78 0.19
C ASN A 560 12.89 -14.33 -1.24
N VAL A 561 11.91 -15.22 -1.41
CA VAL A 561 11.61 -15.90 -2.67
C VAL A 561 10.28 -15.45 -3.27
N SER A 562 10.22 -15.36 -4.60
CA SER A 562 9.03 -14.91 -5.31
C SER A 562 7.81 -15.82 -5.09
N THR A 563 6.61 -15.25 -5.28
CA THR A 563 5.33 -15.99 -5.22
C THR A 563 5.36 -17.30 -6.00
N LYS A 564 5.88 -17.28 -7.24
CA LYS A 564 5.98 -18.47 -8.10
C LYS A 564 6.89 -19.56 -7.51
N GLN A 565 7.97 -19.16 -6.84
CA GLN A 565 8.88 -20.11 -6.20
C GLN A 565 8.22 -20.74 -4.98
N ILE A 566 7.49 -19.96 -4.16
CA ILE A 566 6.74 -20.52 -3.02
C ILE A 566 5.68 -21.50 -3.52
N ASP A 567 4.90 -21.13 -4.54
CA ASP A 567 3.92 -22.04 -5.15
C ASP A 567 4.58 -23.33 -5.69
N SER A 568 5.76 -23.22 -6.31
CA SER A 568 6.53 -24.38 -6.78
C SER A 568 7.02 -25.27 -5.63
N ILE A 569 7.47 -24.65 -4.53
CA ILE A 569 7.88 -25.35 -3.30
C ILE A 569 6.67 -26.09 -2.74
N GLU A 570 5.53 -25.43 -2.52
CA GLU A 570 4.30 -26.05 -2.02
C GLU A 570 3.83 -27.22 -2.91
N GLN A 571 3.82 -27.04 -4.23
CA GLN A 571 3.44 -28.10 -5.18
C GLN A 571 4.36 -29.32 -5.10
N SER A 572 5.66 -29.12 -4.87
CA SER A 572 6.62 -30.21 -4.71
C SER A 572 6.61 -30.85 -3.32
N LEU A 573 6.25 -30.08 -2.30
CA LEU A 573 6.33 -30.46 -0.90
C LEU A 573 5.06 -31.14 -0.41
N ASN A 574 3.88 -30.66 -0.80
CA ASN A 574 2.59 -31.20 -0.36
C ASN A 574 2.42 -32.71 -0.64
N PRO A 575 2.81 -33.26 -1.80
CA PRO A 575 2.77 -34.71 -2.03
C PRO A 575 3.70 -35.49 -1.10
N LYS A 576 4.89 -34.95 -0.78
CA LYS A 576 5.84 -35.57 0.17
C LYS A 576 5.29 -35.54 1.59
N ILE A 577 4.66 -34.43 1.99
CA ILE A 577 3.96 -34.31 3.28
C ILE A 577 2.85 -35.35 3.37
N ALA A 578 2.01 -35.49 2.34
CA ALA A 578 0.92 -36.48 2.33
C ALA A 578 1.44 -37.93 2.38
N ALA A 579 2.62 -38.21 1.83
CA ALA A 579 3.26 -39.52 1.94
C ALA A 579 3.77 -39.81 3.37
N ILE A 580 4.32 -38.80 4.05
CA ILE A 580 4.80 -38.92 5.44
C ILE A 580 3.60 -39.01 6.41
N PHE A 581 2.58 -38.18 6.18
CA PHE A 581 1.38 -38.02 6.99
C PHE A 581 0.12 -38.37 6.18
N PRO A 582 -0.32 -39.64 6.23
CA PRO A 582 -1.56 -40.06 5.59
C PRO A 582 -2.75 -39.20 6.07
N PRO A 583 -3.56 -38.64 5.16
CA PRO A 583 -4.67 -37.74 5.53
C PRO A 583 -5.75 -38.36 6.42
N GLU A 584 -5.84 -39.69 6.46
CA GLU A 584 -6.79 -40.41 7.33
C GLU A 584 -6.43 -40.35 8.81
N ASP A 585 -5.13 -40.23 9.12
CA ASP A 585 -4.61 -40.25 10.49
C ASP A 585 -4.11 -38.89 10.98
N TYR A 586 -3.85 -37.96 10.05
CA TYR A 586 -3.23 -36.67 10.35
C TYR A 586 -3.84 -35.55 9.50
N THR A 587 -3.91 -34.35 10.06
CA THR A 587 -4.13 -33.12 9.29
C THR A 587 -2.88 -32.25 9.40
N VAL A 588 -2.19 -32.06 8.27
CA VAL A 588 -1.05 -31.15 8.17
C VAL A 588 -1.51 -29.89 7.45
N THR A 589 -1.26 -28.74 8.07
CA THR A 589 -1.63 -27.44 7.49
C THR A 589 -0.43 -26.50 7.49
N ASN A 590 -0.14 -25.94 6.32
CA ASN A 590 0.92 -24.96 6.13
C ASN A 590 0.34 -23.57 6.42
N THR A 591 1.05 -22.75 7.19
CA THR A 591 0.61 -21.42 7.62
C THR A 591 1.82 -20.52 7.88
N GLY A 592 1.63 -19.42 8.59
CA GLY A 592 2.64 -18.43 8.89
C GLY A 592 2.57 -17.22 7.96
N THR A 593 3.28 -16.16 8.36
CA THR A 593 3.25 -14.87 7.67
C THR A 593 3.55 -15.00 6.16
N SER A 594 4.49 -15.87 5.76
CA SER A 594 4.83 -16.08 4.34
C SER A 594 3.66 -16.64 3.51
N VAL A 595 2.89 -17.60 4.05
CA VAL A 595 1.74 -18.21 3.34
C VAL A 595 0.59 -17.21 3.21
N VAL A 596 0.28 -16.49 4.30
CA VAL A 596 -0.79 -15.48 4.31
C VAL A 596 -0.50 -14.39 3.27
N PHE A 597 0.75 -13.93 3.21
CA PHE A 597 1.14 -12.87 2.28
C PHE A 597 1.16 -13.35 0.83
N LEU A 598 1.59 -14.59 0.59
CA LEU A 598 1.52 -15.24 -0.73
C LEU A 598 0.08 -15.31 -1.26
N LYS A 599 -0.80 -15.97 -0.50
CA LYS A 599 -2.19 -16.17 -0.90
C LYS A 599 -2.93 -14.82 -0.96
N GLY A 600 -2.62 -13.90 -0.05
CA GLY A 600 -3.10 -12.52 -0.08
C GLY A 600 -2.69 -11.76 -1.34
N THR A 601 -1.45 -11.90 -1.79
CA THR A 601 -0.99 -11.27 -3.04
C THR A 601 -1.76 -11.82 -4.24
N ASN A 602 -1.91 -13.15 -4.35
CA ASN A 602 -2.68 -13.77 -5.43
C ASN A 602 -4.16 -13.35 -5.40
N TYR A 603 -4.75 -13.27 -4.21
CA TYR A 603 -6.12 -12.77 -4.02
C TYR A 603 -6.26 -11.33 -4.52
N LEU A 604 -5.34 -10.44 -4.13
CA LEU A 604 -5.37 -9.04 -4.54
C LEU A 604 -5.18 -8.86 -6.05
N VAL A 605 -4.29 -9.64 -6.68
CA VAL A 605 -4.07 -9.59 -8.14
C VAL A 605 -5.33 -10.03 -8.91
N ASN A 606 -5.98 -11.11 -8.47
CA ASN A 606 -7.23 -11.56 -9.11
C ASN A 606 -8.35 -10.54 -8.94
N ASN A 607 -8.49 -9.97 -7.75
CA ASN A 607 -9.48 -8.93 -7.48
C ASN A 607 -9.17 -7.60 -8.18
N LEU A 608 -7.89 -7.29 -8.47
CA LEU A 608 -7.54 -6.12 -9.27
C LEU A 608 -8.22 -6.17 -10.63
N ILE A 609 -8.12 -7.28 -11.36
CA ILE A 609 -8.72 -7.40 -12.70
C ILE A 609 -10.24 -7.18 -12.63
N SER A 610 -10.90 -7.83 -11.67
CA SER A 610 -12.35 -7.65 -11.45
C SER A 610 -12.70 -6.20 -11.07
N SER A 611 -11.92 -5.56 -10.20
CA SER A 611 -12.15 -4.16 -9.78
C SER A 611 -11.93 -3.18 -10.93
N LEU A 612 -10.95 -3.42 -11.80
CA LEU A 612 -10.67 -2.61 -12.97
C LEU A 612 -11.81 -2.73 -14.00
N LEU A 613 -12.27 -3.95 -14.27
CA LEU A 613 -13.41 -4.20 -15.15
C LEU A 613 -14.69 -3.55 -14.60
N LEU A 614 -14.90 -3.63 -13.29
CA LEU A 614 -16.02 -2.96 -12.63
C LEU A 614 -15.91 -1.44 -12.74
N ALA A 615 -14.75 -0.86 -12.47
CA ALA A 615 -14.52 0.58 -12.61
C ALA A 615 -14.80 1.02 -14.05
N LEU A 616 -14.32 0.27 -15.04
CA LEU A 616 -14.62 0.52 -16.46
C LEU A 616 -16.11 0.44 -16.77
N ALA A 617 -16.82 -0.55 -16.21
CA ALA A 617 -18.27 -0.68 -16.39
C ALA A 617 -19.03 0.51 -15.77
N ILE A 618 -18.64 0.96 -14.58
CA ILE A 618 -19.25 2.12 -13.92
C ILE A 618 -18.94 3.40 -14.70
N ILE A 619 -17.70 3.59 -15.17
CA ILE A 619 -17.32 4.72 -16.02
C ILE A 619 -18.13 4.68 -17.32
N ALA A 620 -18.25 3.54 -17.98
CA ALA A 620 -19.05 3.39 -19.19
C ALA A 620 -20.53 3.73 -18.93
N LEU A 621 -21.08 3.36 -17.77
CA LEU A 621 -22.42 3.74 -17.34
C LEU A 621 -22.56 5.25 -17.14
N LEU A 622 -21.62 5.90 -16.45
CA LEU A 622 -21.62 7.36 -16.25
C LEU A 622 -21.47 8.11 -17.59
N MET A 623 -20.67 7.57 -18.52
CA MET A 623 -20.57 8.08 -19.88
C MET A 623 -21.85 7.87 -20.67
N ALA A 624 -22.56 6.76 -20.50
CA ALA A 624 -23.86 6.52 -21.12
C ALA A 624 -24.92 7.51 -20.62
N LEU A 625 -24.90 7.85 -19.33
CA LEU A 625 -25.79 8.87 -18.76
C LEU A 625 -25.50 10.26 -19.33
N THR A 626 -24.22 10.56 -19.60
CA THR A 626 -23.81 11.84 -20.18
C THR A 626 -24.05 11.90 -21.70
N PHE A 627 -23.92 10.75 -22.38
CA PHE A 627 -23.99 10.60 -23.84
C PHE A 627 -24.84 9.36 -24.22
N SER A 628 -25.98 9.57 -24.87
CA SER A 628 -26.91 8.49 -25.30
C SER A 628 -26.38 7.57 -26.42
N SER A 629 -25.13 7.73 -26.88
CA SER A 629 -24.61 7.04 -28.05
C SER A 629 -23.53 6.03 -27.67
N PHE A 630 -23.77 4.75 -27.96
CA PHE A 630 -22.78 3.68 -27.74
C PHE A 630 -21.44 3.96 -28.42
N LYS A 631 -21.46 4.57 -29.61
CA LYS A 631 -20.24 4.99 -30.31
C LYS A 631 -19.44 5.99 -29.47
N MET A 632 -20.12 6.98 -28.88
CA MET A 632 -19.52 8.00 -28.02
C MET A 632 -18.88 7.40 -26.77
N ILE A 633 -19.55 6.42 -26.15
CA ILE A 633 -19.01 5.68 -25.00
C ILE A 633 -17.68 5.03 -25.39
N VAL A 634 -17.64 4.29 -26.51
CA VAL A 634 -16.41 3.62 -26.98
C VAL A 634 -15.30 4.62 -27.32
N ILE A 635 -15.61 5.70 -28.04
CA ILE A 635 -14.64 6.76 -28.39
C ILE A 635 -14.06 7.41 -27.14
N SER A 636 -14.89 7.58 -26.11
CA SER A 636 -14.46 8.17 -24.85
C SER A 636 -13.60 7.21 -24.02
N MET A 637 -13.82 5.91 -24.11
CA MET A 637 -13.05 4.91 -23.36
C MET A 637 -11.66 4.67 -23.95
N ILE A 638 -11.49 4.69 -25.28
CA ILE A 638 -10.21 4.37 -25.93
C ILE A 638 -9.04 5.23 -25.42
N PRO A 639 -9.14 6.59 -25.37
CA PRO A 639 -8.09 7.45 -24.83
C PRO A 639 -7.77 7.23 -23.35
N ASN A 640 -8.68 6.62 -22.60
CA ASN A 640 -8.52 6.32 -21.17
C ASN A 640 -7.91 4.94 -20.92
N LEU A 641 -8.10 3.98 -21.83
CA LEU A 641 -7.52 2.64 -21.74
C LEU A 641 -6.05 2.60 -22.18
N ILE A 642 -5.67 3.38 -23.18
CA ILE A 642 -4.29 3.43 -23.70
C ILE A 642 -3.27 3.78 -22.61
N PRO A 643 -3.49 4.83 -21.77
CA PRO A 643 -2.58 5.13 -20.65
C PRO A 643 -2.40 3.96 -19.69
N GLN A 644 -3.46 3.21 -19.38
CA GLN A 644 -3.39 2.04 -18.49
C GLN A 644 -2.54 0.94 -19.12
N LEU A 645 -2.73 0.66 -20.41
CA LEU A 645 -1.92 -0.29 -21.16
C LEU A 645 -0.44 0.10 -21.17
N LEU A 646 -0.13 1.37 -21.45
CA LEU A 646 1.26 1.85 -21.48
C LEU A 646 1.90 1.84 -20.09
N THR A 647 1.11 2.03 -19.03
CA THR A 647 1.60 1.94 -17.65
C THR A 647 1.96 0.50 -17.30
N ALA A 648 1.09 -0.45 -17.65
CA ALA A 648 1.37 -1.88 -17.52
C ALA A 648 2.61 -2.29 -18.35
N ALA A 649 2.78 -1.72 -19.54
CA ALA A 649 3.96 -1.94 -20.36
C ALA A 649 5.24 -1.36 -19.74
N MET A 650 5.18 -0.14 -19.20
CA MET A 650 6.29 0.49 -18.49
C MET A 650 6.72 -0.37 -17.30
N MET A 651 5.76 -0.93 -16.55
CA MET A 651 6.04 -1.87 -15.47
C MET A 651 6.78 -3.11 -15.99
N GLY A 652 6.33 -3.71 -17.10
CA GLY A 652 6.99 -4.86 -17.72
C GLY A 652 8.43 -4.56 -18.18
N TYR A 653 8.65 -3.44 -18.87
CA TYR A 653 9.98 -3.05 -19.36
C TYR A 653 10.95 -2.66 -18.24
N ALA A 654 10.46 -1.98 -17.20
CA ALA A 654 11.27 -1.56 -16.06
C ALA A 654 11.44 -2.68 -15.01
N GLY A 655 10.80 -3.84 -15.19
CA GLY A 655 10.85 -4.95 -14.24
C GLY A 655 10.11 -4.68 -12.92
N ILE A 656 9.17 -3.73 -12.92
CA ILE A 656 8.38 -3.38 -11.74
C ILE A 656 7.27 -4.41 -11.60
N SER A 657 7.28 -5.12 -10.48
CA SER A 657 6.31 -6.18 -10.24
C SER A 657 4.96 -5.64 -9.78
N ILE A 658 3.90 -6.36 -10.14
CA ILE A 658 2.56 -6.16 -9.56
C ILE A 658 2.58 -6.74 -8.13
N LYS A 659 2.26 -5.87 -7.17
CA LYS A 659 2.22 -6.14 -5.73
C LYS A 659 1.14 -5.28 -5.07
N PRO A 660 0.74 -5.55 -3.82
CA PRO A 660 -0.34 -4.82 -3.16
C PRO A 660 -0.22 -3.29 -3.21
N SER A 661 0.99 -2.75 -3.08
CA SER A 661 1.26 -1.32 -3.15
C SER A 661 1.17 -0.73 -4.57
N THR A 662 1.40 -1.51 -5.63
CA THR A 662 1.33 -1.06 -7.04
C THR A 662 -0.02 -1.34 -7.70
N ILE A 663 -0.83 -2.23 -7.14
CA ILE A 663 -2.18 -2.55 -7.64
C ILE A 663 -3.09 -1.31 -7.68
N LEU A 664 -2.94 -0.39 -6.71
CA LEU A 664 -3.74 0.83 -6.61
C LEU A 664 -3.58 1.78 -7.80
N ILE A 665 -2.45 1.72 -8.49
CA ILE A 665 -2.06 2.66 -9.55
C ILE A 665 -3.10 2.67 -10.67
N PHE A 666 -3.56 1.49 -11.10
CA PHE A 666 -4.49 1.37 -12.22
C PHE A 666 -5.84 2.02 -11.91
N SER A 667 -6.43 1.74 -10.75
CA SER A 667 -7.74 2.32 -10.42
C SER A 667 -7.66 3.81 -10.09
N ILE A 668 -6.59 4.26 -9.41
CA ILE A 668 -6.34 5.69 -9.16
C ILE A 668 -6.20 6.43 -10.49
N ALA A 669 -5.30 5.96 -11.36
CA ALA A 669 -5.04 6.62 -12.62
C ALA A 669 -6.26 6.58 -13.55
N LEU A 670 -7.04 5.48 -13.56
CA LEU A 670 -8.26 5.36 -14.36
C LEU A 670 -9.34 6.32 -13.85
N GLY A 671 -9.54 6.42 -12.54
CA GLY A 671 -10.52 7.33 -11.96
C GLY A 671 -10.23 8.80 -12.26
N ILE A 672 -8.95 9.17 -12.33
CA ILE A 672 -8.52 10.54 -12.65
C ILE A 672 -8.48 10.79 -14.16
N SER A 673 -8.07 9.82 -14.98
CA SER A 673 -7.83 10.05 -16.43
C SER A 673 -9.09 10.41 -17.21
N VAL A 674 -10.25 9.91 -16.78
CA VAL A 674 -11.54 10.07 -17.45
C VAL A 674 -12.06 11.52 -17.37
N ASP A 675 -11.60 12.29 -16.38
CA ASP A 675 -12.03 13.67 -16.13
C ASP A 675 -11.90 14.55 -17.39
N ASN A 676 -10.69 14.58 -17.97
CA ASN A 676 -10.38 15.36 -19.17
C ASN A 676 -11.28 14.99 -20.36
N THR A 677 -11.66 13.72 -20.47
CA THR A 677 -12.57 13.26 -21.52
C THR A 677 -13.97 13.84 -21.36
N ILE A 678 -14.51 13.82 -20.13
CA ILE A 678 -15.84 14.35 -19.82
C ILE A 678 -15.87 15.86 -20.05
N HIS A 679 -14.87 16.60 -19.58
CA HIS A 679 -14.79 18.04 -19.81
C HIS A 679 -14.70 18.38 -21.29
N PHE A 680 -13.88 17.66 -22.06
CA PHE A 680 -13.80 17.84 -23.51
C PHE A 680 -15.14 17.58 -24.20
N LEU A 681 -15.74 16.41 -23.93
CA LEU A 681 -16.94 15.98 -24.63
C LEU A 681 -18.18 16.81 -24.23
N SER A 682 -18.25 17.25 -22.98
CA SER A 682 -19.28 18.18 -22.52
C SER A 682 -19.21 19.50 -23.28
N ARG A 683 -18.00 20.05 -23.49
CA ARG A 683 -17.81 21.29 -24.26
C ARG A 683 -18.01 21.09 -25.75
N TYR A 684 -17.56 19.96 -26.30
CA TYR A 684 -17.84 19.57 -27.67
C TYR A 684 -19.34 19.53 -27.95
N ARG A 685 -20.14 18.98 -27.04
CA ARG A 685 -21.60 18.98 -27.16
C ARG A 685 -22.19 20.39 -27.15
N GLN A 686 -21.73 21.27 -26.25
CA GLN A 686 -22.16 22.68 -26.24
C GLN A 686 -21.82 23.38 -27.56
N GLN A 687 -20.62 23.14 -28.09
CA GLN A 687 -20.17 23.73 -29.34
C GLN A 687 -20.91 23.16 -30.57
N LEU A 688 -21.36 21.91 -30.53
CA LEU A 688 -22.23 21.36 -31.57
C LEU A 688 -23.54 22.13 -31.69
N LEU A 689 -24.17 22.47 -30.56
CA LEU A 689 -25.39 23.27 -30.58
C LEU A 689 -25.11 24.68 -31.13
N LEU A 690 -24.02 25.31 -30.70
CA LEU A 690 -23.65 26.68 -31.10
C LEU A 690 -23.29 26.79 -32.59
N ASN A 691 -22.62 25.77 -33.14
CA ASN A 691 -22.13 25.78 -34.52
C ASN A 691 -23.06 25.03 -35.48
N ASN A 692 -24.36 24.96 -35.19
CA ASN A 692 -25.36 24.30 -36.05
C ASN A 692 -24.98 22.86 -36.42
N TRP A 693 -24.51 22.09 -35.45
CA TRP A 693 -24.11 20.69 -35.57
C TRP A 693 -22.91 20.41 -36.48
N LYS A 694 -22.10 21.42 -36.82
CA LYS A 694 -20.85 21.24 -37.56
C LYS A 694 -19.77 20.64 -36.68
N ILE A 695 -19.47 19.36 -36.87
CA ILE A 695 -18.51 18.60 -36.05
C ILE A 695 -17.11 19.23 -36.10
N HIS A 696 -16.61 19.57 -37.29
CA HIS A 696 -15.25 20.12 -37.44
C HIS A 696 -15.04 21.42 -36.64
N GLU A 697 -15.92 22.40 -36.82
CA GLU A 697 -15.86 23.69 -36.09
C GLU A 697 -16.01 23.46 -34.58
N SER A 698 -16.91 22.55 -34.18
CA SER A 698 -17.19 22.26 -32.78
C SER A 698 -16.03 21.57 -32.05
N VAL A 699 -15.34 20.62 -32.71
CA VAL A 699 -14.15 19.95 -32.15
C VAL A 699 -13.04 20.96 -31.92
N ILE A 700 -12.78 21.86 -32.88
CA ILE A 700 -11.72 22.87 -32.77
C ILE A 700 -12.05 23.86 -31.65
N ALA A 701 -13.28 24.37 -31.61
CA ALA A 701 -13.73 25.29 -30.57
C ALA A 701 -13.62 24.64 -29.17
N ALA A 702 -14.06 23.39 -29.03
CA ALA A 702 -13.95 22.66 -27.78
C ALA A 702 -12.48 22.44 -27.36
N LEU A 703 -11.61 22.07 -28.30
CA LEU A 703 -10.17 21.88 -28.03
C LEU A 703 -9.50 23.19 -27.61
N GLN A 704 -9.83 24.31 -28.24
CA GLN A 704 -9.28 25.62 -27.91
C GLN A 704 -9.73 26.11 -26.53
N GLU A 705 -10.99 25.86 -26.14
CA GLU A 705 -11.51 26.27 -24.83
C GLU A 705 -11.01 25.36 -23.70
N THR A 706 -11.09 24.04 -23.88
CA THR A 706 -10.79 23.07 -22.81
C THR A 706 -9.31 22.74 -22.68
N GLY A 707 -8.54 22.85 -23.76
CA GLY A 707 -7.13 22.45 -23.79
C GLY A 707 -6.27 23.19 -22.77
N PHE A 708 -6.57 24.45 -22.45
CA PHE A 708 -5.86 25.19 -21.40
C PHE A 708 -6.05 24.56 -20.03
N SER A 709 -7.30 24.28 -19.64
CA SER A 709 -7.61 23.67 -18.35
C SER A 709 -7.03 22.26 -18.22
N MET A 710 -7.07 21.46 -19.30
CA MET A 710 -6.47 20.12 -19.29
C MET A 710 -4.95 20.16 -19.12
N ILE A 711 -4.25 21.05 -19.84
CA ILE A 711 -2.78 21.16 -19.72
C ILE A 711 -2.41 21.61 -18.30
N TYR A 712 -3.14 22.58 -17.73
CA TYR A 712 -2.88 23.03 -16.36
C TYR A 712 -3.16 21.95 -15.33
N SER A 713 -4.29 21.25 -15.44
CA SER A 713 -4.59 20.13 -14.54
C SER A 713 -3.51 19.04 -14.65
N ALA A 714 -3.16 18.63 -15.87
CA ALA A 714 -2.17 17.59 -16.10
C ALA A 714 -0.78 17.94 -15.54
N VAL A 715 -0.34 19.21 -15.62
CA VAL A 715 0.92 19.66 -15.01
C VAL A 715 0.85 19.57 -13.48
N VAL A 716 -0.26 20.00 -12.87
CA VAL A 716 -0.45 19.87 -11.41
C VAL A 716 -0.47 18.41 -10.99
N LEU A 717 -1.22 17.57 -11.69
CA LEU A 717 -1.30 16.14 -11.43
C LEU A 717 0.07 15.47 -11.58
N PHE A 718 0.77 15.75 -12.68
CA PHE A 718 2.11 15.21 -12.94
C PHE A 718 3.08 15.54 -11.81
N PHE A 719 3.23 16.82 -11.45
CA PHE A 719 4.15 17.20 -10.38
C PHE A 719 3.64 16.80 -9.00
N GLY A 720 2.32 16.78 -8.80
CA GLY A 720 1.68 16.36 -7.55
C GLY A 720 1.95 14.90 -7.21
N PHE A 721 1.89 14.00 -8.20
CA PHE A 721 2.26 12.59 -8.02
C PHE A 721 3.78 12.37 -8.08
N ALA A 722 4.53 13.16 -8.86
CA ALA A 722 5.99 13.03 -8.95
C ALA A 722 6.70 13.24 -7.59
N ILE A 723 6.07 13.92 -6.63
CA ILE A 723 6.56 14.07 -5.26
C ILE A 723 6.85 12.72 -4.61
N PHE A 724 6.01 11.72 -4.86
CA PHE A 724 6.16 10.40 -4.26
C PHE A 724 7.41 9.66 -4.75
N ILE A 725 8.06 10.11 -5.83
CA ILE A 725 9.34 9.57 -6.30
C ILE A 725 10.44 9.72 -5.24
N LEU A 726 10.31 10.73 -4.37
CA LEU A 726 11.23 10.99 -3.24
C LEU A 726 11.06 9.99 -2.08
N SER A 727 10.04 9.14 -2.13
CA SER A 727 9.80 8.09 -1.12
C SER A 727 10.95 7.09 -1.07
N SER A 728 11.29 6.70 0.16
CA SER A 728 12.18 5.57 0.42
C SER A 728 11.44 4.23 0.34
N PHE A 729 10.12 4.23 0.52
CA PHE A 729 9.26 3.07 0.34
C PHE A 729 8.99 2.81 -1.15
N GLY A 730 9.38 1.64 -1.64
CA GLY A 730 9.38 1.29 -3.06
C GLY A 730 8.00 1.33 -3.71
N GLY A 731 6.94 0.94 -2.98
CA GLY A 731 5.56 1.00 -3.45
C GLY A 731 5.07 2.43 -3.69
N THR A 732 5.34 3.35 -2.76
CA THR A 732 4.98 4.77 -2.88
C THR A 732 5.81 5.45 -3.98
N GLN A 733 7.09 5.09 -4.09
CA GLN A 733 7.95 5.56 -5.19
C GLN A 733 7.38 5.12 -6.56
N ALA A 734 6.97 3.85 -6.68
CA ALA A 734 6.35 3.30 -7.88
C ALA A 734 5.06 4.02 -8.26
N LEU A 735 4.18 4.25 -7.29
CA LEU A 735 2.98 5.06 -7.48
C LEU A 735 3.32 6.44 -8.07
N GLY A 736 4.36 7.10 -7.56
CA GLY A 736 4.77 8.43 -8.02
C GLY A 736 5.07 8.51 -9.50
N TYR A 737 6.03 7.73 -9.99
CA TYR A 737 6.42 7.81 -11.40
C TYR A 737 5.39 7.13 -12.33
N LEU A 738 4.72 6.05 -11.91
CA LEU A 738 3.73 5.37 -12.75
C LEU A 738 2.49 6.22 -12.93
N VAL A 739 1.87 6.75 -11.86
CA VAL A 739 0.68 7.59 -11.99
C VAL A 739 1.00 8.88 -12.75
N SER A 740 2.15 9.51 -12.49
CA SER A 740 2.58 10.70 -13.24
C SER A 740 2.70 10.40 -14.74
N PHE A 741 3.30 9.27 -15.10
CA PHE A 741 3.37 8.80 -16.48
C PHE A 741 1.97 8.55 -17.06
N THR A 742 1.11 7.80 -16.35
CA THR A 742 -0.25 7.50 -16.82
C THR A 742 -1.05 8.77 -17.09
N LEU A 743 -1.03 9.74 -16.17
CA LEU A 743 -1.80 10.98 -16.31
C LEU A 743 -1.26 11.87 -17.42
N LEU A 744 0.06 11.88 -17.65
CA LEU A 744 0.67 12.56 -18.79
C LEU A 744 0.22 11.93 -20.12
N ILE A 745 0.27 10.60 -20.24
CA ILE A 745 -0.21 9.88 -21.43
C ILE A 745 -1.73 10.06 -21.61
N ALA A 746 -2.50 10.09 -20.53
CA ALA A 746 -3.94 10.35 -20.56
C ALA A 746 -4.24 11.74 -21.11
N MET A 747 -3.53 12.77 -20.66
CA MET A 747 -3.66 14.12 -21.21
C MET A 747 -3.32 14.14 -22.70
N LEU A 748 -2.19 13.55 -23.11
CA LEU A 748 -1.79 13.50 -24.52
C LEU A 748 -2.83 12.75 -25.37
N SER A 749 -3.35 11.63 -24.87
CA SER A 749 -4.38 10.85 -25.54
C SER A 749 -5.67 11.67 -25.70
N ASN A 750 -6.07 12.43 -24.69
CA ASN A 750 -7.25 13.30 -24.74
C ASN A 750 -7.06 14.56 -25.63
N LEU A 751 -5.83 15.06 -25.79
CA LEU A 751 -5.55 16.23 -26.63
C LEU A 751 -5.33 15.88 -28.11
N PHE A 752 -4.79 14.70 -28.42
CA PHE A 752 -4.48 14.28 -29.79
C PHE A 752 -5.49 13.25 -30.33
N LEU A 753 -5.70 12.15 -29.61
CA LEU A 753 -6.46 11.01 -30.12
C LEU A 753 -7.97 11.27 -30.08
N LEU A 754 -8.49 11.75 -28.94
CA LEU A 754 -9.93 11.99 -28.78
C LEU A 754 -10.51 12.94 -29.85
N PRO A 755 -9.92 14.12 -30.13
CA PRO A 755 -10.41 15.01 -31.18
C PRO A 755 -10.28 14.39 -32.58
N SER A 756 -9.19 13.67 -32.84
CA SER A 756 -8.96 12.99 -34.13
C SER A 756 -10.02 11.93 -34.41
N LEU A 757 -10.39 11.14 -33.40
CA LEU A 757 -11.47 10.16 -33.48
C LEU A 757 -12.79 10.85 -33.84
N LEU A 758 -13.17 11.92 -33.12
CA LEU A 758 -14.40 12.67 -33.38
C LEU A 758 -14.46 13.26 -34.80
N LEU A 759 -13.36 13.85 -35.29
CA LEU A 759 -13.26 14.38 -36.67
C LEU A 759 -13.37 13.30 -37.75
N THR A 760 -13.07 12.04 -37.41
CA THR A 760 -13.18 10.92 -38.34
C THR A 760 -14.62 10.40 -38.42
N LEU A 761 -15.35 10.47 -37.30
CA LEU A 761 -16.76 10.08 -37.21
C LEU A 761 -17.74 11.04 -37.89
N ASP A 762 -17.33 12.29 -38.14
CA ASP A 762 -18.07 13.24 -38.98
C ASP A 762 -18.46 12.63 -40.34
N ARG A 763 -17.62 11.74 -40.89
CA ARG A 763 -17.90 11.05 -42.16
C ARG A 763 -18.92 9.92 -42.07
N TRP A 764 -19.23 9.41 -40.87
CA TRP A 764 -19.99 8.16 -40.65
C TRP A 764 -21.26 8.32 -39.80
N SER A 765 -21.56 9.50 -39.27
CA SER A 765 -22.71 9.75 -38.39
C SER A 765 -23.67 10.77 -39.01
N THR A 766 -24.79 10.29 -39.57
CA THR A 766 -25.97 11.13 -39.79
C THR A 766 -26.42 11.74 -38.47
N THR A 767 -26.63 13.04 -38.48
CA THR A 767 -26.84 14.03 -37.39
C THR A 767 -27.91 13.69 -36.32
N LYS A 768 -28.57 12.53 -36.38
CA LYS A 768 -29.65 12.09 -35.47
C LYS A 768 -29.17 11.52 -34.13
N SER A 769 -27.97 10.95 -34.04
CA SER A 769 -27.43 10.34 -32.80
C SER A 769 -27.21 11.33 -31.65
N PHE A 770 -27.31 12.63 -31.92
CA PHE A 770 -26.97 13.67 -30.96
C PHE A 770 -28.17 14.41 -30.36
N LYS A 771 -29.41 14.11 -30.78
CA LYS A 771 -30.55 14.98 -30.48
C LYS A 771 -31.02 14.97 -29.03
N GLU A 772 -30.95 13.85 -28.30
CA GLU A 772 -31.53 13.79 -26.94
C GLU A 772 -30.68 12.92 -25.98
N PRO A 773 -30.20 13.47 -24.84
CA PRO A 773 -29.58 12.69 -23.77
C PRO A 773 -30.62 11.78 -23.09
N LEU A 774 -30.19 10.67 -22.47
CA LEU A 774 -31.07 9.87 -21.60
C LEU A 774 -31.58 10.69 -20.39
N LEU A 775 -30.87 11.75 -20.03
CA LEU A 775 -31.18 12.64 -18.93
C LEU A 775 -30.67 14.05 -19.29
N GLU A 776 -31.58 15.02 -19.37
CA GLU A 776 -31.28 16.43 -19.68
C GLU A 776 -30.66 17.12 -18.46
N ILE A 777 -29.36 16.87 -18.22
CA ILE A 777 -28.65 17.29 -16.99
C ILE A 777 -27.82 18.56 -17.19
N LEU A 778 -27.48 18.87 -18.43
CA LEU A 778 -26.93 20.17 -18.81
C LEU A 778 -28.13 21.10 -18.99
N ASP A 779 -28.16 22.25 -18.30
CA ASP A 779 -29.14 23.31 -18.61
C ASP A 779 -28.88 23.74 -20.07
N GLU A 780 -29.56 23.10 -21.01
CA GLU A 780 -29.53 23.40 -22.45
C GLU A 780 -30.47 24.55 -22.83
N GLU A 781 -31.10 25.18 -21.83
CA GLU A 781 -31.70 26.50 -21.98
C GLU A 781 -30.59 27.47 -22.40
N TYR A 782 -30.44 27.60 -23.71
CA TYR A 782 -29.89 28.79 -24.32
C TYR A 782 -30.52 29.98 -23.62
N ASP A 783 -29.65 30.81 -23.03
CA ASP A 783 -29.92 32.19 -22.72
C ASP A 783 -30.48 32.82 -24.01
N ILE A 784 -31.81 32.83 -24.16
CA ILE A 784 -32.44 33.92 -24.88
C ILE A 784 -32.00 35.15 -24.08
N ASP A 785 -31.06 35.94 -24.59
CA ASP A 785 -30.77 37.24 -23.99
C ASP A 785 -32.09 38.01 -24.10
N LEU A 786 -32.84 38.06 -23.00
CA LEU A 786 -34.13 38.75 -22.94
C LEU A 786 -33.98 40.22 -23.34
N ASP A 787 -32.76 40.76 -23.20
CA ASP A 787 -32.34 42.10 -23.59
C ASP A 787 -32.09 42.25 -25.12
N GLU A 788 -31.90 41.16 -25.87
CA GLU A 788 -31.75 41.13 -27.34
C GLU A 788 -33.06 40.82 -28.08
N LEU A 789 -34.13 40.45 -27.37
CA LEU A 789 -35.44 40.24 -27.97
C LEU A 789 -36.03 41.58 -28.44
N GLN A 790 -36.10 41.78 -29.75
CA GLN A 790 -36.88 42.88 -30.32
C GLN A 790 -38.37 42.57 -30.18
N ILE A 791 -39.09 43.46 -29.49
CA ILE A 791 -40.56 43.44 -29.46
C ILE A 791 -41.03 43.82 -30.87
N GLU A 792 -41.59 42.86 -31.62
CA GLU A 792 -42.36 43.17 -32.81
C GLU A 792 -43.61 43.95 -32.38
N GLU A 793 -43.61 45.27 -32.55
CA GLU A 793 -44.84 46.05 -32.51
C GLU A 793 -45.73 45.57 -33.65
N THR A 794 -46.74 44.77 -33.32
CA THR A 794 -47.83 44.44 -34.21
C THR A 794 -48.58 45.73 -34.50
N LYS A 795 -48.25 46.38 -35.63
CA LYS A 795 -49.04 47.48 -36.18
C LYS A 795 -50.44 46.95 -36.48
N ASN A 796 -51.41 47.39 -35.68
CA ASN A 796 -52.82 47.37 -36.04
C ASN A 796 -53.02 47.93 -37.45
N LYS A 797 -53.50 47.09 -38.36
CA LYS A 797 -54.57 47.41 -39.32
C LYS A 797 -55.10 46.17 -40.01
#